data_AF-A0A3M6T877-F1
#
_entry.id   AF-A0A3M6T877-F1
#
_cell.length_a   1.000
_cell.length_b   1.000
_cell.length_c   1.000
_cell.angle_alpha   90.00
_cell.angle_beta   90.00
_cell.angle_gamma   90.00
#
_symmetry.space_group_name_H-M   'P 1'
#
loop_
_entity.id
_entity.type
_entity.pdbx_description
1 polymer ?
#
loop_
_entity_poly.entity_id
_entity_poly.type
_entity_poly.pdbx_seq_one_letter_code
_entity_poly.pdbx_strand_id
1 'polypeptide(L)'
;MFGGNKKKDRVEFVEKVQAARQQRSEGKERERAAIRIQAWMRRLLCITKLRTETREEFDQFIEQSGTKKPSATDVFHLARKFLFTFHLKDDEKRFEALCRLILGSMEAQSEPRLWYVSVVLSHDLVLLWLHQLKHLLLICCKLLRKLKPSVSTDAKKISIYLNMLIVFTDCGNWKILSMKGGEALRQSLQQLCANVLGHLNSKGLYPSLKDLLMSGLACSEPSLKCASFKAVITMALRPLVLSNFSDNLSSLFILNILSVPGLILHLSSIAPDGLKPLKVHGIYKKVISFLQKEQSIRIVLNALECSYSLCLLANLVELSQLEIEEIITKILNYCQSYVAKKQSNLTNWHPILGWFKQSTDEQLNNSIPHIRKQLQSLWSQKVVNLLFEALLVISEGESNEVKSKDDKGLVIGNHGLVSAEVAPDVVEVILKSCVMYQTVLCTFSQIKLDILTGLSYQEGFVVHLWKFFDSFCQNDSVESHLWSLEKTGLFNSHELQAALVLFCDCCSHLLPIVDDSEMYEIQKPFRLDELNRISAFLNNLVFKMLWNEMVEESREQMLNSAHTLLMILYDRDCRRSFTSQDQWLVRSIKTSTFVSELEKRKKGALMVIQKIPHVLPHRERVQLFRKLVTKDKVELGITRPSDDFFPQGTLITVHRARLLEDGYEQLALLPTRSFKGIIRVRFINEQGLSEAGIDQDGVFKEFLEEVVKKGFDPSLGLFKMTSGEEERLFPSSTSFIHNNHLKLFEFLGKVLGKALYEGMVVEVPFASFFLNHILSRQHSGLYSSIDELPSLDQSLYKSLCFIKHYDSDVRDLELSFSFDEDVLGKVITHQLMPGGNVIQVTNDNKISYVHLMAHYRMCVQIREQTAAFIRGFKSIVRHDWLQMFSGPELQRLISGDNAAMDLGDLRRHTRYYGGYHSNHRVVNWLWDVLEKDFSEDEKSRFLKFVTSCSKPPLLGFAHLEPPFSVRCVECNDDEDEGDTVGSVFRGFFSVGRRRDPVGRLPTSSTCFNLLKLPNYRKKSTLKEKLRYAINANAGFELS
;
A
#
# COMPACT_ATOMS: atom_id res chain seq x y z
N MET A 1 67.23 -79.84 -35.92
CA MET A 1 67.16 -78.42 -35.52
C MET A 1 67.18 -77.48 -36.73
N PHE A 2 66.33 -77.73 -37.73
CA PHE A 2 66.10 -76.85 -38.88
C PHE A 2 64.65 -76.36 -38.79
N GLY A 3 64.40 -75.04 -38.84
CA GLY A 3 63.03 -74.53 -38.98
C GLY A 3 62.73 -73.10 -38.51
N GLY A 4 63.58 -72.48 -37.68
CA GLY A 4 63.25 -71.21 -37.02
C GLY A 4 63.35 -69.93 -37.87
N ASN A 5 64.30 -69.84 -38.81
CA ASN A 5 64.60 -68.56 -39.47
C ASN A 5 63.67 -68.18 -40.65
N LYS A 6 63.10 -69.14 -41.39
CA LYS A 6 62.28 -68.82 -42.58
C LYS A 6 60.92 -68.19 -42.27
N LYS A 7 60.36 -68.40 -41.07
CA LYS A 7 59.09 -67.77 -40.65
C LYS A 7 59.28 -66.31 -40.23
N LYS A 8 60.41 -65.98 -39.58
CA LYS A 8 60.71 -64.63 -39.09
C LYS A 8 60.97 -63.67 -40.27
N ASP A 9 61.74 -64.10 -41.26
CA ASP A 9 61.99 -63.32 -42.50
C ASP A 9 60.69 -63.08 -43.31
N ARG A 10 59.77 -64.04 -43.34
CA ARG A 10 58.49 -63.90 -44.06
C ARG A 10 57.55 -62.91 -43.37
N VAL A 11 57.47 -62.94 -42.03
CA VAL A 11 56.66 -61.99 -41.26
C VAL A 11 57.24 -60.59 -41.36
N GLU A 12 58.56 -60.45 -41.22
CA GLU A 12 59.25 -59.16 -41.35
C GLU A 12 59.14 -58.59 -42.78
N PHE A 13 59.15 -59.44 -43.80
CA PHE A 13 58.89 -59.04 -45.19
C PHE A 13 57.43 -58.60 -45.40
N VAL A 14 56.46 -59.33 -44.86
CA VAL A 14 55.03 -58.96 -44.95
C VAL A 14 54.76 -57.65 -44.20
N GLU A 15 55.35 -57.46 -43.02
CA GLU A 15 55.28 -56.21 -42.26
C GLU A 15 55.95 -55.04 -43.00
N LYS A 16 57.12 -55.24 -43.63
CA LYS A 16 57.74 -54.23 -44.49
C LYS A 16 56.89 -53.89 -45.71
N VAL A 17 56.25 -54.88 -46.33
CA VAL A 17 55.33 -54.66 -47.46
C VAL A 17 54.05 -53.94 -47.01
N GLN A 18 53.53 -54.26 -45.82
CA GLN A 18 52.35 -53.63 -45.23
C GLN A 18 52.65 -52.18 -44.82
N ALA A 19 53.79 -51.93 -44.15
CA ALA A 19 54.29 -50.59 -43.84
C ALA A 19 54.54 -49.77 -45.11
N ALA A 20 55.12 -50.37 -46.16
CA ALA A 20 55.30 -49.71 -47.45
C ALA A 20 53.97 -49.47 -48.21
N ARG A 21 52.94 -50.30 -47.99
CA ARG A 21 51.57 -50.06 -48.51
C ARG A 21 50.90 -48.92 -47.73
N GLN A 22 51.08 -48.87 -46.42
CA GLN A 22 50.53 -47.84 -45.55
C GLN A 22 51.20 -46.48 -45.83
N GLN A 23 52.53 -46.42 -45.95
CA GLN A 23 53.23 -45.21 -46.42
C GLN A 23 52.77 -44.74 -47.81
N ARG A 24 52.49 -45.66 -48.74
CA ARG A 24 51.90 -45.30 -50.05
C ARG A 24 50.46 -44.81 -49.93
N SER A 25 49.67 -45.36 -49.00
CA SER A 25 48.31 -44.89 -48.72
C SER A 25 48.31 -43.50 -48.10
N GLU A 26 49.15 -43.28 -47.08
CA GLU A 26 49.36 -41.97 -46.43
C GLU A 26 49.93 -40.94 -47.42
N GLY A 27 50.84 -41.35 -48.31
CA GLY A 27 51.33 -40.51 -49.40
C GLY A 27 50.21 -40.06 -50.34
N LYS A 28 49.33 -40.99 -50.75
CA LYS A 28 48.14 -40.68 -51.56
C LYS A 28 47.15 -39.77 -50.83
N GLU A 29 46.97 -39.94 -49.52
CA GLU A 29 46.12 -39.05 -48.73
C GLU A 29 46.70 -37.65 -48.58
N ARG A 30 48.01 -37.53 -48.34
CA ARG A 30 48.71 -36.24 -48.32
C ARG A 30 48.61 -35.53 -49.66
N GLU A 31 48.76 -36.26 -50.77
CA GLU A 31 48.60 -35.71 -52.12
C GLU A 31 47.16 -35.23 -52.39
N ARG A 32 46.16 -36.02 -52.01
CA ARG A 32 44.74 -35.61 -52.10
C ARG A 32 44.44 -34.38 -51.24
N ALA A 33 44.98 -34.32 -50.03
CA ALA A 33 44.85 -33.15 -49.15
C ALA A 33 45.52 -31.92 -49.77
N ALA A 34 46.73 -32.07 -50.33
CA ALA A 34 47.44 -31.00 -51.03
C ALA A 34 46.65 -30.48 -52.23
N ILE A 35 46.06 -31.35 -53.06
CA ILE A 35 45.21 -30.95 -54.19
C ILE A 35 44.00 -30.14 -53.72
N ARG A 36 43.35 -30.56 -52.62
CA ARG A 36 42.21 -29.82 -52.04
C ARG A 36 42.62 -28.44 -51.52
N ILE A 37 43.75 -28.35 -50.82
CA ILE A 37 44.31 -27.09 -50.32
C ILE A 37 44.68 -26.16 -51.49
N GLN A 38 45.35 -26.69 -52.52
CA GLN A 38 45.72 -25.91 -53.71
C GLN A 38 44.49 -25.43 -54.48
N ALA A 39 43.46 -26.28 -54.65
CA ALA A 39 42.21 -25.88 -55.29
C ALA A 39 41.49 -24.78 -54.50
N TRP A 40 41.46 -24.90 -53.17
CA TRP A 40 40.90 -23.88 -52.30
C TRP A 40 41.68 -22.56 -52.37
N MET A 41 43.01 -22.61 -52.37
CA MET A 41 43.87 -21.43 -52.48
C MET A 41 43.74 -20.74 -53.84
N ARG A 42 43.70 -21.50 -54.95
CA ARG A 42 43.42 -20.97 -56.30
C ARG A 42 42.07 -20.28 -56.37
N ARG A 43 41.03 -20.89 -55.78
CA ARG A 43 39.70 -20.28 -55.66
C ARG A 43 39.76 -18.98 -54.86
N LEU A 44 40.45 -18.96 -53.73
CA LEU A 44 40.55 -17.78 -52.87
C LEU A 44 41.29 -16.64 -53.57
N LEU A 45 42.41 -16.92 -54.24
CA LEU A 45 43.16 -15.95 -55.03
C LEU A 45 42.33 -15.41 -56.21
N CYS A 46 41.62 -16.28 -56.93
CA CYS A 46 40.75 -15.90 -58.04
C CYS A 46 39.59 -15.00 -57.57
N ILE A 47 38.88 -15.38 -56.50
CA ILE A 47 37.80 -14.56 -55.92
C ILE A 47 38.33 -13.22 -55.42
N THR A 48 39.51 -13.20 -54.81
CA THR A 48 40.14 -11.97 -54.32
C THR A 48 40.48 -11.05 -55.47
N LYS A 49 41.13 -11.56 -56.53
CA LYS A 49 41.44 -10.81 -57.74
C LYS A 49 40.18 -10.23 -58.40
N LEU A 50 39.17 -11.08 -58.62
CA LEU A 50 37.89 -10.67 -59.22
C LEU A 50 37.18 -9.59 -58.39
N ARG A 51 37.20 -9.70 -57.05
CA ARG A 51 36.66 -8.69 -56.15
C ARG A 51 37.39 -7.36 -56.29
N THR A 52 38.72 -7.38 -56.34
CA THR A 52 39.53 -6.17 -56.50
C THR A 52 39.23 -5.49 -57.83
N GLU A 53 39.28 -6.23 -58.93
CA GLU A 53 38.96 -5.71 -60.28
C GLU A 53 37.54 -5.13 -60.34
N THR A 54 36.54 -5.84 -59.79
CA THR A 54 35.15 -5.37 -59.78
C THR A 54 34.96 -4.12 -58.92
N ARG A 55 35.71 -3.97 -57.81
CA ARG A 55 35.68 -2.78 -56.94
C ARG A 55 36.33 -1.58 -57.63
N GLU A 56 37.46 -1.78 -58.29
CA GLU A 56 38.15 -0.72 -59.04
C GLU A 56 37.28 -0.20 -60.19
N GLU A 57 36.68 -1.09 -60.97
CA GLU A 57 35.74 -0.71 -62.02
C GLU A 57 34.52 0.04 -61.46
N PHE A 58 34.01 -0.39 -60.30
CA PHE A 58 32.90 0.28 -59.64
C PHE A 58 33.27 1.69 -59.18
N ASP A 59 34.43 1.86 -58.55
CA ASP A 59 34.91 3.15 -58.04
C ASP A 59 35.13 4.12 -59.21
N GLN A 60 35.75 3.67 -60.31
CA GLN A 60 35.92 4.45 -61.53
C GLN A 60 34.57 4.88 -62.13
N PHE A 61 33.58 3.98 -62.16
CA PHE A 61 32.25 4.32 -62.68
C PHE A 61 31.55 5.37 -61.81
N ILE A 62 31.64 5.26 -60.49
CA ILE A 62 31.03 6.23 -59.57
C ILE A 62 31.66 7.62 -59.75
N GLU A 63 32.99 7.71 -59.90
CA GLU A 63 33.68 8.97 -60.18
C GLU A 63 33.21 9.59 -61.51
N GLN A 64 33.12 8.78 -62.57
CA GLN A 64 32.63 9.23 -63.89
C GLN A 64 31.15 9.66 -63.87
N SER A 65 30.33 9.01 -63.04
CA SER A 65 28.90 9.32 -62.93
C SER A 65 28.62 10.72 -62.36
N GLY A 66 29.61 11.34 -61.68
CA GLY A 66 29.52 12.72 -61.20
C GLY A 66 29.57 13.77 -62.31
N THR A 67 30.16 13.46 -63.48
CA THR A 67 30.30 14.39 -64.61
C THR A 67 29.30 14.10 -65.73
N LYS A 68 28.99 12.82 -65.99
CA LYS A 68 28.00 12.38 -66.99
C LYS A 68 26.99 11.44 -66.35
N LYS A 69 25.70 11.78 -66.40
CA LYS A 69 24.64 10.93 -65.83
C LYS A 69 24.55 9.60 -66.62
N PRO A 70 24.75 8.43 -65.98
CA PRO A 70 24.72 7.14 -66.66
C PRO A 70 23.30 6.72 -67.05
N SER A 71 23.14 5.90 -68.09
CA SER A 71 21.83 5.35 -68.46
C SER A 71 21.38 4.30 -67.45
N ALA A 72 20.05 4.06 -67.35
CA ALA A 72 19.50 3.07 -66.43
C ALA A 72 20.06 1.65 -66.66
N THR A 73 20.34 1.30 -67.92
CA THR A 73 20.97 0.03 -68.32
C THR A 73 22.42 -0.07 -67.87
N ASP A 74 23.20 1.01 -67.94
CA ASP A 74 24.60 1.01 -67.48
C ASP A 74 24.66 0.79 -65.96
N VAL A 75 23.80 1.49 -65.21
CA VAL A 75 23.68 1.32 -63.75
C VAL A 75 23.24 -0.10 -63.42
N PHE A 76 22.31 -0.70 -64.18
CA PHE A 76 21.87 -2.08 -64.00
C PHE A 76 23.02 -3.09 -64.18
N HIS A 77 23.80 -2.99 -65.25
CA HIS A 77 24.92 -3.89 -65.51
C HIS A 77 26.02 -3.78 -64.48
N LEU A 78 26.39 -2.55 -64.10
CA LEU A 78 27.38 -2.29 -63.05
C LEU A 78 26.91 -2.88 -61.71
N ALA A 79 25.69 -2.54 -61.30
CA ALA A 79 25.12 -3.04 -60.05
C ALA A 79 25.09 -4.58 -60.03
N ARG A 80 24.88 -5.24 -61.18
CA ARG A 80 24.80 -6.70 -61.25
C ARG A 80 26.17 -7.32 -61.02
N LYS A 81 27.21 -6.77 -61.65
CA LYS A 81 28.60 -7.21 -61.47
C LYS A 81 29.06 -6.97 -60.02
N PHE A 82 28.79 -5.78 -59.48
CA PHE A 82 29.11 -5.43 -58.09
C PHE A 82 28.41 -6.35 -57.07
N LEU A 83 27.11 -6.61 -57.25
CA LEU A 83 26.34 -7.47 -56.34
C LEU A 83 26.76 -8.94 -56.39
N PHE A 84 27.34 -9.40 -57.50
CA PHE A 84 27.89 -10.75 -57.62
C PHE A 84 29.10 -10.97 -56.71
N THR A 85 29.94 -9.93 -56.52
CA THR A 85 31.15 -9.99 -55.69
C THR A 85 30.97 -9.36 -54.30
N PHE A 86 29.79 -8.79 -54.00
CA PHE A 86 29.51 -7.97 -52.83
C PHE A 86 29.83 -8.66 -51.50
N HIS A 87 30.54 -7.94 -50.62
CA HIS A 87 30.81 -8.38 -49.26
C HIS A 87 30.42 -7.30 -48.25
N LEU A 88 29.44 -7.62 -47.39
CA LEU A 88 28.77 -6.67 -46.50
C LEU A 88 29.72 -5.85 -45.61
N LYS A 89 30.86 -6.41 -45.19
CA LYS A 89 31.83 -5.72 -44.31
C LYS A 89 32.71 -4.70 -45.04
N ASP A 90 33.08 -4.99 -46.28
CA ASP A 90 34.11 -4.22 -46.99
C ASP A 90 33.49 -3.24 -48.00
N ASP A 91 32.26 -3.52 -48.46
CA ASP A 91 31.63 -2.83 -49.57
C ASP A 91 30.48 -1.91 -49.14
N GLU A 92 30.31 -1.64 -47.84
CA GLU A 92 29.22 -0.81 -47.30
C GLU A 92 29.20 0.59 -47.91
N LYS A 93 30.36 1.27 -47.98
CA LYS A 93 30.49 2.62 -48.57
C LYS A 93 30.17 2.63 -50.07
N ARG A 94 30.60 1.61 -50.81
CA ARG A 94 30.30 1.45 -52.24
C ARG A 94 28.81 1.20 -52.47
N PHE A 95 28.19 0.37 -51.62
CA PHE A 95 26.76 0.12 -51.66
C PHE A 95 25.94 1.38 -51.35
N GLU A 96 26.39 2.19 -50.40
CA GLU A 96 25.80 3.50 -50.10
C GLU A 96 25.86 4.45 -51.31
N ALA A 97 27.01 4.51 -52.00
CA ALA A 97 27.17 5.27 -53.25
C ALA A 97 26.24 4.76 -54.36
N LEU A 98 26.11 3.43 -54.49
CA LEU A 98 25.18 2.81 -55.44
C LEU A 98 23.72 3.22 -55.17
N CYS A 99 23.30 3.17 -53.91
CA CYS A 99 21.94 3.57 -53.52
C CYS A 99 21.68 5.05 -53.81
N ARG A 100 22.66 5.93 -53.55
CA ARG A 100 22.55 7.35 -53.90
C ARG A 100 22.42 7.57 -55.40
N LEU A 101 23.22 6.87 -56.20
CA LEU A 101 23.16 6.96 -57.65
C LEU A 101 21.78 6.53 -58.17
N ILE A 102 21.26 5.41 -57.67
CA ILE A 102 19.93 4.90 -58.04
C ILE A 102 18.82 5.89 -57.62
N LEU A 103 18.83 6.39 -56.37
CA LEU A 103 17.83 7.36 -55.90
C LEU A 103 17.90 8.68 -56.67
N GLY A 104 19.10 9.22 -56.89
CA GLY A 104 19.31 10.44 -57.67
C GLY A 104 18.83 10.29 -59.11
N SER A 105 18.92 9.08 -59.69
CA SER A 105 18.34 8.80 -61.00
C SER A 105 16.82 9.02 -61.01
N MET A 106 16.10 8.61 -59.95
CA MET A 106 14.65 8.71 -59.85
C MET A 106 14.14 10.16 -59.72
N GLU A 107 15.00 11.08 -59.26
CA GLU A 107 14.68 12.50 -59.09
C GLU A 107 14.91 13.34 -60.35
N ALA A 108 15.58 12.82 -61.38
CA ALA A 108 15.82 13.53 -62.65
C ALA A 108 14.50 13.92 -63.35
N GLN A 109 14.36 15.17 -63.79
CA GLN A 109 13.06 15.75 -64.19
C GLN A 109 12.65 15.49 -65.65
N SER A 110 13.55 15.12 -66.56
CA SER A 110 13.23 15.23 -68.01
C SER A 110 13.75 14.12 -68.92
N GLU A 111 14.37 13.05 -68.41
CA GLU A 111 14.95 11.98 -69.23
C GLU A 111 14.54 10.57 -68.76
N PRO A 112 13.53 9.95 -69.39
CA PRO A 112 13.06 8.61 -69.01
C PRO A 112 14.15 7.54 -69.06
N ARG A 113 15.15 7.69 -69.92
CA ARG A 113 16.26 6.72 -70.08
C ARG A 113 17.21 6.67 -68.87
N LEU A 114 17.18 7.69 -68.02
CA LEU A 114 18.03 7.77 -66.83
C LEU A 114 17.40 7.08 -65.61
N TRP A 115 16.07 7.01 -65.54
CA TRP A 115 15.39 6.42 -64.38
C TRP A 115 15.69 4.94 -64.28
N TYR A 116 16.24 4.50 -63.14
CA TYR A 116 16.58 3.09 -62.93
C TYR A 116 15.42 2.10 -63.17
N VAL A 117 14.18 2.54 -62.95
CA VAL A 117 12.96 1.77 -63.22
C VAL A 117 12.75 1.49 -64.71
N SER A 118 13.29 2.30 -65.62
CA SER A 118 13.07 2.16 -67.06
C SER A 118 13.65 0.86 -67.66
N VAL A 119 14.55 0.17 -66.94
CA VAL A 119 15.04 -1.17 -67.31
C VAL A 119 13.89 -2.19 -67.34
N VAL A 120 12.83 -1.98 -66.55
CA VAL A 120 11.61 -2.83 -66.54
C VAL A 120 10.89 -2.85 -67.88
N LEU A 121 11.02 -1.78 -68.69
CA LEU A 121 10.40 -1.70 -70.01
C LEU A 121 11.08 -2.63 -71.03
N SER A 122 12.26 -3.16 -70.73
CA SER A 122 12.97 -4.11 -71.59
C SER A 122 12.52 -5.54 -71.30
N HIS A 123 11.89 -6.18 -72.29
CA HIS A 123 11.36 -7.54 -72.18
C HIS A 123 12.41 -8.57 -71.73
N ASP A 124 13.67 -8.42 -72.18
CA ASP A 124 14.75 -9.37 -71.86
C ASP A 124 15.37 -9.15 -70.46
N LEU A 125 15.21 -7.96 -69.88
CA LEU A 125 15.90 -7.59 -68.65
C LEU A 125 14.98 -7.54 -67.42
N VAL A 126 13.66 -7.51 -67.59
CA VAL A 126 12.69 -7.31 -66.50
C VAL A 126 12.82 -8.32 -65.36
N LEU A 127 12.99 -9.61 -65.66
CA LEU A 127 13.14 -10.66 -64.63
C LEU A 127 14.48 -10.54 -63.88
N LEU A 128 15.54 -10.20 -64.61
CA LEU A 128 16.87 -10.02 -64.06
C LEU A 128 16.94 -8.76 -63.18
N TRP A 129 16.29 -7.68 -63.61
CA TRP A 129 16.10 -6.46 -62.83
C TRP A 129 15.29 -6.70 -61.58
N LEU A 130 14.19 -7.46 -61.65
CA LEU A 130 13.38 -7.79 -60.48
C LEU A 130 14.19 -8.58 -59.44
N HIS A 131 15.01 -9.54 -59.87
CA HIS A 131 15.89 -10.30 -58.97
C HIS A 131 16.94 -9.39 -58.32
N GLN A 132 17.57 -8.52 -59.11
CA GLN A 132 18.55 -7.57 -58.60
C GLN A 132 17.95 -6.57 -57.62
N LEU A 133 16.75 -6.04 -57.92
CA LEU A 133 16.04 -5.12 -57.04
C LEU A 133 15.71 -5.78 -55.69
N LYS A 134 15.21 -7.02 -55.72
CA LYS A 134 14.99 -7.82 -54.49
C LYS A 134 16.28 -7.95 -53.68
N HIS A 135 17.41 -8.21 -54.33
CA HIS A 135 18.71 -8.33 -53.66
C HIS A 135 19.20 -6.99 -53.06
N LEU A 136 19.08 -5.88 -53.80
CA LEU A 136 19.41 -4.53 -53.32
C LEU A 136 18.62 -4.15 -52.08
N LEU A 137 17.29 -4.29 -52.13
CA LEU A 137 16.43 -3.93 -51.02
C LEU A 137 16.62 -4.85 -49.81
N LEU A 138 16.93 -6.13 -50.03
CA LEU A 138 17.29 -7.05 -48.95
C LEU A 138 18.60 -6.66 -48.26
N ILE A 139 19.60 -6.19 -49.01
CA ILE A 139 20.84 -5.65 -48.42
C ILE A 139 20.55 -4.39 -47.61
N CYS A 140 19.66 -3.50 -48.10
CA CYS A 140 19.20 -2.33 -47.35
C CYS A 140 18.61 -2.75 -45.99
N CYS A 141 17.70 -3.72 -45.96
CA CYS A 141 17.15 -4.27 -44.72
C CYS A 141 18.23 -4.82 -43.78
N LYS A 142 19.19 -5.60 -44.29
CA LYS A 142 20.28 -6.16 -43.49
C LYS A 142 21.22 -5.09 -42.91
N LEU A 143 21.46 -4.01 -43.65
CA LEU A 143 22.29 -2.89 -43.17
C LEU A 143 21.56 -2.05 -42.13
N LEU A 144 20.25 -1.81 -42.30
CA LEU A 144 19.44 -1.07 -41.32
C LEU A 144 19.54 -1.67 -39.91
N ARG A 145 19.63 -3.00 -39.78
CA ARG A 145 19.79 -3.71 -38.50
C ARG A 145 21.07 -3.37 -37.73
N LYS A 146 22.08 -2.81 -38.38
CA LYS A 146 23.40 -2.51 -37.78
C LYS A 146 23.60 -1.04 -37.46
N LEU A 147 22.76 -0.16 -38.00
CA LEU A 147 22.92 1.29 -37.91
C LEU A 147 22.30 1.83 -36.63
N LYS A 148 22.93 2.85 -36.04
CA LYS A 148 22.42 3.52 -34.84
C LYS A 148 21.95 4.94 -35.18
N PRO A 149 20.65 5.29 -34.98
CA PRO A 149 20.13 6.61 -35.32
C PRO A 149 20.80 7.78 -34.59
N SER A 150 21.34 7.54 -33.38
CA SER A 150 22.09 8.54 -32.60
C SER A 150 23.39 9.00 -33.27
N VAL A 151 23.95 8.20 -34.18
CA VAL A 151 25.17 8.55 -34.90
C VAL A 151 24.81 9.30 -36.19
N SER A 152 25.27 10.54 -36.34
CA SER A 152 24.86 11.39 -37.47
C SER A 152 25.21 10.81 -38.85
N THR A 153 26.29 10.05 -38.99
CA THR A 153 26.66 9.38 -40.26
C THR A 153 25.68 8.26 -40.58
N ASP A 154 25.29 7.49 -39.57
CA ASP A 154 24.35 6.37 -39.70
C ASP A 154 22.93 6.88 -39.97
N ALA A 155 22.52 7.99 -39.35
CA ALA A 155 21.24 8.63 -39.64
C ALA A 155 21.07 8.99 -41.13
N LYS A 156 22.15 9.45 -41.78
CA LYS A 156 22.15 9.70 -43.24
C LYS A 156 21.97 8.40 -44.02
N LYS A 157 22.68 7.33 -43.65
CA LYS A 157 22.56 6.00 -44.27
C LYS A 157 21.16 5.39 -44.08
N ILE A 158 20.59 5.51 -42.87
CA ILE A 158 19.21 5.08 -42.56
C ILE A 158 18.22 5.77 -43.50
N SER A 159 18.35 7.09 -43.69
CA SER A 159 17.49 7.82 -44.63
C SER A 159 17.62 7.30 -46.06
N ILE A 160 18.83 7.02 -46.53
CA ILE A 160 19.08 6.50 -47.89
C ILE A 160 18.43 5.12 -48.05
N TYR A 161 18.68 4.20 -47.12
CA TYR A 161 18.17 2.83 -47.21
C TYR A 161 16.65 2.74 -47.03
N LEU A 162 16.05 3.57 -46.17
CA LEU A 162 14.59 3.67 -46.05
C LEU A 162 13.96 4.29 -47.30
N ASN A 163 14.60 5.31 -47.90
CA ASN A 163 14.11 5.89 -49.15
C ASN A 163 14.18 4.87 -50.31
N MET A 164 15.23 4.05 -50.39
CA MET A 164 15.29 2.92 -51.33
C MET A 164 14.08 1.99 -51.17
N LEU A 165 13.74 1.63 -49.93
CA LEU A 165 12.58 0.77 -49.66
C LEU A 165 11.27 1.44 -50.07
N ILE A 166 11.06 2.71 -49.74
CA ILE A 166 9.81 3.44 -50.05
C ILE A 166 9.61 3.58 -51.55
N VAL A 167 10.65 4.05 -52.26
CA VAL A 167 10.59 4.33 -53.69
C VAL A 167 10.31 3.04 -54.46
N PHE A 168 11.00 1.94 -54.15
CA PHE A 168 10.89 0.72 -54.96
C PHE A 168 9.81 -0.27 -54.51
N THR A 169 9.01 0.08 -53.50
CA THR A 169 7.84 -0.73 -53.09
C THR A 169 6.50 -0.05 -53.36
N ASP A 170 6.51 1.11 -54.03
CA ASP A 170 5.31 1.80 -54.51
C ASP A 170 5.62 2.60 -55.77
N CYS A 171 4.88 2.29 -56.83
CA CYS A 171 5.08 2.94 -58.12
C CYS A 171 4.35 4.27 -58.25
N GLY A 172 3.54 4.69 -57.28
CA GLY A 172 2.72 5.92 -57.38
C GLY A 172 3.53 7.18 -57.68
N ASN A 173 4.75 7.27 -57.15
CA ASN A 173 5.65 8.41 -57.36
C ASN A 173 6.66 8.18 -58.51
N TRP A 174 6.56 7.08 -59.26
CA TRP A 174 7.45 6.84 -60.38
C TRP A 174 7.05 7.72 -61.55
N LYS A 175 7.95 8.60 -61.97
CA LYS A 175 7.74 9.52 -63.09
C LYS A 175 7.43 8.80 -64.42
N ILE A 176 7.77 7.51 -64.54
CA ILE A 176 7.38 6.67 -65.68
C ILE A 176 5.86 6.58 -65.89
N LEU A 177 5.06 6.72 -64.82
CA LEU A 177 3.61 6.76 -64.91
C LEU A 177 3.08 8.08 -65.49
N SER A 178 3.86 9.16 -65.45
CA SER A 178 3.49 10.47 -66.02
C SER A 178 3.74 10.57 -67.53
N MET A 179 4.36 9.54 -68.13
CA MET A 179 4.58 9.47 -69.58
C MET A 179 3.31 9.10 -70.33
N LYS A 180 3.22 9.48 -71.62
CA LYS A 180 2.13 9.03 -72.51
C LYS A 180 2.09 7.49 -72.55
N GLY A 181 0.98 6.90 -72.11
CA GLY A 181 0.79 5.45 -72.00
C GLY A 181 1.22 4.82 -70.66
N GLY A 182 1.75 5.60 -69.71
CA GLY A 182 2.19 5.12 -68.39
C GLY A 182 1.05 4.60 -67.51
N GLU A 183 -0.18 5.11 -67.70
CA GLU A 183 -1.35 4.67 -66.95
C GLU A 183 -1.74 3.21 -67.24
N ALA A 184 -1.52 2.73 -68.47
CA ALA A 184 -1.72 1.32 -68.83
C ALA A 184 -0.72 0.38 -68.14
N LEU A 185 0.45 0.89 -67.72
CA LEU A 185 1.48 0.14 -67.00
C LEU A 185 1.26 0.13 -65.48
N ARG A 186 0.33 0.96 -64.94
CA ARG A 186 0.16 1.12 -63.49
C ARG A 186 -0.11 -0.21 -62.79
N GLN A 187 -1.04 -1.02 -63.30
CA GLN A 187 -1.41 -2.29 -62.68
C GLN A 187 -0.27 -3.31 -62.68
N SER A 188 0.49 -3.43 -63.78
CA SER A 188 1.62 -4.35 -63.86
C SER A 188 2.79 -3.93 -62.97
N LEU A 189 3.09 -2.62 -62.89
CA LEU A 189 4.11 -2.08 -62.00
C LEU A 189 3.71 -2.19 -60.52
N GLN A 190 2.42 -2.02 -60.19
CA GLN A 190 1.90 -2.28 -58.85
C GLN A 190 2.07 -3.75 -58.46
N GLN A 191 1.78 -4.69 -59.37
CA GLN A 191 1.99 -6.12 -59.13
C GLN A 191 3.48 -6.46 -58.90
N LEU A 192 4.39 -5.81 -59.63
CA LEU A 192 5.83 -5.94 -59.39
C LEU A 192 6.22 -5.43 -57.99
N CYS A 193 5.71 -4.28 -57.57
CA CYS A 193 5.94 -3.75 -56.22
C CYS A 193 5.42 -4.71 -55.13
N ALA A 194 4.23 -5.28 -55.31
CA ALA A 194 3.68 -6.31 -54.42
C ALA A 194 4.57 -7.57 -54.37
N ASN A 195 5.11 -8.02 -55.50
CA ASN A 195 6.04 -9.15 -55.57
C ASN A 195 7.37 -8.89 -54.85
N VAL A 196 7.89 -7.65 -54.95
CA VAL A 196 9.08 -7.23 -54.22
C VAL A 196 8.78 -7.19 -52.72
N LEU A 197 7.67 -6.58 -52.33
CA LEU A 197 7.27 -6.44 -50.93
C LEU A 197 7.03 -7.80 -50.26
N GLY A 198 6.34 -8.72 -50.94
CA GLY A 198 6.16 -10.10 -50.47
C GLY A 198 7.48 -10.84 -50.28
N HIS A 199 8.45 -10.64 -51.18
CA HIS A 199 9.81 -11.18 -51.03
C HIS A 199 10.52 -10.59 -49.80
N LEU A 200 10.44 -9.27 -49.58
CA LEU A 200 11.05 -8.64 -48.42
C LEU A 200 10.43 -9.12 -47.10
N ASN A 201 9.10 -9.28 -47.05
CA ASN A 201 8.40 -9.80 -45.88
C ASN A 201 8.88 -11.21 -45.51
N SER A 202 8.95 -12.12 -46.48
CA SER A 202 9.45 -13.50 -46.28
C SER A 202 10.94 -13.57 -45.93
N LYS A 203 11.71 -12.50 -46.15
CA LYS A 203 13.16 -12.43 -45.87
C LYS A 203 13.50 -11.53 -44.67
N GLY A 204 12.52 -11.11 -43.88
CA GLY A 204 12.74 -10.44 -42.61
C GLY A 204 12.68 -8.92 -42.63
N LEU A 205 11.78 -8.32 -43.43
CA LEU A 205 11.49 -6.88 -43.38
C LEU A 205 11.12 -6.41 -41.95
N TYR A 206 10.12 -7.04 -41.33
CA TYR A 206 9.64 -6.66 -39.99
C TYR A 206 10.72 -6.74 -38.90
N PRO A 207 11.51 -7.83 -38.77
CA PRO A 207 12.66 -7.86 -37.87
C PRO A 207 13.68 -6.75 -38.15
N SER A 208 13.88 -6.39 -39.42
CA SER A 208 14.82 -5.32 -39.78
C SER A 208 14.33 -3.94 -39.34
N LEU A 209 13.02 -3.69 -39.45
CA LEU A 209 12.39 -2.47 -38.93
C LEU A 209 12.37 -2.46 -37.40
N LYS A 210 12.13 -3.61 -36.74
CA LYS A 210 12.18 -3.76 -35.28
C LYS A 210 13.54 -3.36 -34.73
N ASP A 211 14.62 -3.94 -35.27
CA ASP A 211 15.99 -3.66 -34.77
C ASP A 211 16.34 -2.18 -34.90
N LEU A 212 15.93 -1.53 -36.00
CA LEU A 212 16.10 -0.09 -36.19
C LEU A 212 15.29 0.72 -35.17
N LEU A 213 14.01 0.37 -34.96
CA LEU A 213 13.15 1.05 -33.99
C LEU A 213 13.67 0.89 -32.56
N MET A 214 14.08 -0.33 -32.16
CA MET A 214 14.70 -0.59 -30.86
C MET A 214 15.95 0.26 -30.67
N SER A 215 16.84 0.32 -31.67
CA SER A 215 18.06 1.15 -31.59
C SER A 215 17.79 2.67 -31.48
N GLY A 216 16.62 3.12 -31.91
CA GLY A 216 16.24 4.53 -31.94
C GLY A 216 15.31 4.99 -30.82
N LEU A 217 14.49 4.08 -30.27
CA LEU A 217 13.42 4.39 -29.32
C LEU A 217 13.60 3.73 -27.95
N ALA A 218 14.34 2.61 -27.83
CA ALA A 218 14.59 1.95 -26.55
C ALA A 218 15.74 2.64 -25.77
N CYS A 219 15.58 3.93 -25.51
CA CYS A 219 16.54 4.79 -24.83
C CYS A 219 15.81 5.90 -24.06
N SER A 220 16.52 6.58 -23.15
CA SER A 220 15.95 7.67 -22.36
C SER A 220 15.46 8.83 -23.25
N GLU A 221 16.21 9.15 -24.30
CA GLU A 221 15.86 10.16 -25.28
C GLU A 221 15.84 9.57 -26.71
N PRO A 222 14.70 9.63 -27.42
CA PRO A 222 14.57 9.02 -28.74
C PRO A 222 15.44 9.73 -29.78
N SER A 223 16.16 8.96 -30.60
CA SER A 223 17.15 9.48 -31.56
C SER A 223 16.69 9.42 -33.03
N LEU A 224 15.54 8.81 -33.31
CA LEU A 224 15.03 8.64 -34.67
C LEU A 224 14.43 9.95 -35.21
N LYS A 225 14.89 10.43 -36.37
CA LYS A 225 14.39 11.67 -36.99
C LYS A 225 12.99 11.50 -37.60
N CYS A 226 12.23 12.59 -37.65
CA CYS A 226 10.85 12.64 -38.16
C CYS A 226 10.66 11.94 -39.53
N ALA A 227 11.51 12.24 -40.52
CA ALA A 227 11.41 11.64 -41.86
C ALA A 227 11.65 10.12 -41.85
N SER A 228 12.70 9.66 -41.16
CA SER A 228 13.01 8.24 -41.01
C SER A 228 11.92 7.50 -40.24
N PHE A 229 11.34 8.12 -39.21
CA PHE A 229 10.27 7.51 -38.44
C PHE A 229 9.00 7.32 -39.29
N LYS A 230 8.56 8.36 -40.00
CA LYS A 230 7.43 8.26 -40.96
C LYS A 230 7.68 7.19 -42.02
N ALA A 231 8.92 7.09 -42.50
CA ALA A 231 9.32 6.10 -43.48
C ALA A 231 9.18 4.66 -42.96
N VAL A 232 9.63 4.40 -41.72
CA VAL A 232 9.48 3.10 -41.07
C VAL A 232 8.00 2.74 -40.89
N ILE A 233 7.17 3.66 -40.40
CA ILE A 233 5.72 3.42 -40.24
C ILE A 233 5.06 3.13 -41.59
N THR A 234 5.40 3.88 -42.64
CA THR A 234 4.88 3.64 -43.99
C THR A 234 5.25 2.25 -44.50
N MET A 235 6.51 1.84 -44.33
CA MET A 235 6.99 0.51 -44.73
C MET A 235 6.39 -0.63 -43.91
N ALA A 236 6.06 -0.39 -42.64
CA ALA A 236 5.38 -1.36 -41.79
C ALA A 236 3.90 -1.53 -42.18
N LEU A 237 3.21 -0.47 -42.56
CA LEU A 237 1.78 -0.50 -42.90
C LEU A 237 1.50 -0.99 -44.32
N ARG A 238 2.37 -0.69 -45.29
CA ARG A 238 2.15 -1.00 -46.70
C ARG A 238 1.85 -2.50 -46.95
N PRO A 239 2.59 -3.47 -46.39
CA PRO A 239 2.26 -4.88 -46.50
C PRO A 239 0.87 -5.26 -45.96
N LEU A 240 0.48 -4.68 -44.82
CA LEU A 240 -0.79 -4.96 -44.15
C LEU A 240 -1.97 -4.48 -44.99
N VAL A 241 -1.88 -3.25 -45.50
CA VAL A 241 -2.96 -2.64 -46.29
C VAL A 241 -3.13 -3.41 -47.60
N LEU A 242 -2.04 -3.76 -48.28
CA LEU A 242 -2.10 -4.51 -49.54
C LEU A 242 -2.64 -5.94 -49.38
N SER A 243 -2.45 -6.57 -48.22
CA SER A 243 -2.98 -7.90 -47.94
C SER A 243 -4.38 -7.90 -47.33
N ASN A 244 -5.02 -6.73 -47.19
CA ASN A 244 -6.26 -6.56 -46.43
C ASN A 244 -6.18 -7.14 -45.00
N PHE A 245 -5.07 -6.89 -44.30
CA PHE A 245 -4.86 -7.29 -42.90
C PHE A 245 -4.88 -8.81 -42.66
N SER A 246 -4.21 -9.58 -43.51
CA SER A 246 -4.06 -11.03 -43.30
C SER A 246 -3.49 -11.37 -41.91
N ASP A 247 -4.02 -12.41 -41.27
CA ASP A 247 -3.69 -12.78 -39.89
C ASP A 247 -2.17 -12.96 -39.65
N ASN A 248 -1.44 -13.50 -40.62
CA ASN A 248 0.02 -13.66 -40.55
C ASN A 248 0.77 -12.30 -40.52
N LEU A 249 0.39 -11.35 -41.39
CA LEU A 249 1.04 -10.04 -41.41
C LEU A 249 0.62 -9.18 -40.22
N SER A 250 -0.63 -9.30 -39.75
CA SER A 250 -1.13 -8.68 -38.53
C SER A 250 -0.33 -9.15 -37.31
N SER A 251 -0.08 -10.45 -37.19
CA SER A 251 0.79 -11.01 -36.14
C SER A 251 2.22 -10.45 -36.22
N LEU A 252 2.84 -10.45 -37.41
CA LEU A 252 4.19 -9.91 -37.59
C LEU A 252 4.29 -8.42 -37.24
N PHE A 253 3.29 -7.62 -37.61
CA PHE A 253 3.24 -6.20 -37.26
C PHE A 253 3.13 -5.98 -35.75
N ILE A 254 2.26 -6.72 -35.07
CA ILE A 254 2.11 -6.62 -33.61
C ILE A 254 3.41 -7.02 -32.91
N LEU A 255 4.01 -8.14 -33.31
CA LEU A 255 5.22 -8.71 -32.68
C LEU A 255 6.49 -7.87 -32.89
N ASN A 256 6.60 -7.16 -34.02
CA ASN A 256 7.84 -6.48 -34.40
C ASN A 256 7.75 -4.96 -34.38
N ILE A 257 6.54 -4.39 -34.50
CA ILE A 257 6.33 -2.95 -34.58
C ILE A 257 5.59 -2.47 -33.35
N LEU A 258 4.36 -2.96 -33.11
CA LEU A 258 3.51 -2.43 -32.04
C LEU A 258 3.99 -2.81 -30.61
N SER A 259 4.86 -3.80 -30.49
CA SER A 259 5.53 -4.18 -29.23
C SER A 259 6.81 -3.39 -28.93
N VAL A 260 7.22 -2.44 -29.79
CA VAL A 260 8.40 -1.59 -29.55
C VAL A 260 8.08 -0.58 -28.44
N PRO A 261 8.97 -0.38 -27.44
CA PRO A 261 8.74 0.54 -26.34
C PRO A 261 8.53 1.98 -26.82
N GLY A 262 7.52 2.67 -26.27
CA GLY A 262 7.29 4.09 -26.52
C GLY A 262 6.88 4.43 -27.96
N LEU A 263 6.57 3.46 -28.83
CA LEU A 263 6.36 3.69 -30.26
C LEU A 263 5.36 4.83 -30.52
N ILE A 264 4.18 4.74 -29.91
CA ILE A 264 3.08 5.68 -30.18
C ILE A 264 3.32 7.02 -29.49
N LEU A 265 3.88 7.01 -28.27
CA LEU A 265 4.31 8.22 -27.55
C LEU A 265 5.36 9.02 -28.33
N HIS A 266 6.34 8.33 -28.92
CA HIS A 266 7.37 8.99 -29.72
C HIS A 266 6.84 9.39 -31.09
N LEU A 267 5.92 8.63 -31.67
CA LEU A 267 5.29 8.99 -32.94
C LEU A 267 4.45 10.26 -32.80
N SER A 268 3.70 10.42 -31.70
CA SER A 268 2.91 11.62 -31.43
C SER A 268 3.77 12.87 -31.20
N SER A 269 4.94 12.72 -30.59
CA SER A 269 5.85 13.85 -30.29
C SER A 269 6.81 14.21 -31.43
N ILE A 270 7.44 13.23 -32.08
CA ILE A 270 8.49 13.46 -33.10
C ILE A 270 7.90 13.63 -34.51
N ALA A 271 6.84 12.88 -34.83
CA ALA A 271 6.28 12.80 -36.17
C ALA A 271 4.75 12.67 -36.15
N PRO A 272 4.01 13.69 -35.68
CA PRO A 272 2.56 13.62 -35.49
C PRO A 272 1.79 13.27 -36.77
N ASP A 273 2.28 13.69 -37.94
CA ASP A 273 1.70 13.31 -39.24
C ASP A 273 1.75 11.79 -39.50
N GLY A 274 2.69 11.08 -38.88
CA GLY A 274 2.81 9.63 -38.94
C GLY A 274 1.67 8.88 -38.24
N LEU A 275 0.87 9.56 -37.41
CA LEU A 275 -0.37 9.00 -36.85
C LEU A 275 -1.53 8.99 -37.85
N LYS A 276 -1.51 9.87 -38.87
CA LYS A 276 -2.61 9.97 -39.85
C LYS A 276 -2.85 8.64 -40.58
N PRO A 277 -1.83 7.94 -41.12
CA PRO A 277 -2.03 6.63 -41.75
C PRO A 277 -2.60 5.58 -40.78
N LEU A 278 -2.19 5.58 -39.51
CA LEU A 278 -2.71 4.64 -38.51
C LEU A 278 -4.22 4.84 -38.27
N LYS A 279 -4.66 6.10 -38.24
CA LYS A 279 -6.08 6.46 -38.09
C LYS A 279 -6.88 6.18 -39.36
N VAL A 280 -6.40 6.59 -40.53
CA VAL A 280 -7.06 6.40 -41.83
C VAL A 280 -7.31 4.93 -42.13
N HIS A 281 -6.33 4.06 -41.85
CA HIS A 281 -6.48 2.62 -42.06
C HIS A 281 -7.16 1.88 -40.90
N GLY A 282 -7.60 2.59 -39.85
CA GLY A 282 -8.28 2.00 -38.71
C GLY A 282 -7.44 0.95 -37.97
N ILE A 283 -6.11 1.15 -37.87
CA ILE A 283 -5.17 0.15 -37.36
C ILE A 283 -5.56 -0.33 -35.96
N TYR A 284 -5.96 0.59 -35.10
CA TYR A 284 -6.47 0.25 -33.76
C TYR A 284 -7.60 -0.78 -33.83
N LYS A 285 -8.71 -0.47 -34.53
CA LYS A 285 -9.87 -1.38 -34.65
C LYS A 285 -9.49 -2.74 -35.24
N LYS A 286 -8.59 -2.77 -36.23
CA LYS A 286 -8.12 -4.02 -36.86
C LYS A 286 -7.26 -4.85 -35.91
N VAL A 287 -6.37 -4.23 -35.15
CA VAL A 287 -5.53 -4.92 -34.15
C VAL A 287 -6.38 -5.46 -33.01
N ILE A 288 -7.35 -4.68 -32.51
CA ILE A 288 -8.30 -5.11 -31.47
C ILE A 288 -9.11 -6.32 -31.97
N SER A 289 -9.72 -6.23 -33.16
CA SER A 289 -10.46 -7.35 -33.76
C SER A 289 -9.59 -8.61 -33.95
N PHE A 290 -8.30 -8.45 -34.27
CA PHE A 290 -7.37 -9.57 -34.36
C PHE A 290 -7.06 -10.19 -32.99
N LEU A 291 -6.84 -9.36 -31.96
CA LEU A 291 -6.51 -9.80 -30.60
C LEU A 291 -7.74 -10.33 -29.83
N GLN A 292 -8.96 -9.97 -30.22
CA GLN A 292 -10.18 -10.57 -29.66
C GLN A 292 -10.29 -12.08 -29.96
N LYS A 293 -9.69 -12.56 -31.06
CA LYS A 293 -9.60 -14.00 -31.36
C LYS A 293 -8.67 -14.69 -30.34
N GLU A 294 -9.19 -15.63 -29.55
CA GLU A 294 -8.42 -16.32 -28.49
C GLU A 294 -7.11 -16.95 -28.98
N GLN A 295 -7.17 -17.61 -30.14
CA GLN A 295 -5.98 -18.24 -30.71
C GLN A 295 -4.90 -17.21 -31.08
N SER A 296 -5.31 -16.06 -31.62
CA SER A 296 -4.40 -14.99 -32.04
C SER A 296 -3.67 -14.35 -30.87
N ILE A 297 -4.39 -13.95 -29.82
CA ILE A 297 -3.78 -13.34 -28.63
C ILE A 297 -2.85 -14.32 -27.91
N ARG A 298 -3.22 -15.60 -27.84
CA ARG A 298 -2.36 -16.65 -27.26
C ARG A 298 -1.06 -16.82 -28.04
N ILE A 299 -1.13 -16.81 -29.37
CA ILE A 299 0.07 -16.87 -30.23
C ILE A 299 0.95 -15.64 -30.00
N VAL A 300 0.36 -14.44 -29.96
CA VAL A 300 1.12 -13.19 -29.76
C VAL A 300 1.79 -13.17 -28.39
N LEU A 301 1.05 -13.45 -27.32
CA LEU A 301 1.57 -13.42 -25.95
C LEU A 301 2.61 -14.51 -25.71
N ASN A 302 2.46 -15.72 -26.26
CA ASN A 302 3.48 -16.76 -26.14
C ASN A 302 4.76 -16.46 -26.95
N ALA A 303 4.66 -15.63 -27.99
CA ALA A 303 5.79 -15.22 -28.81
C ALA A 303 6.52 -13.98 -28.27
N LEU A 304 5.86 -13.18 -27.41
CA LEU A 304 6.46 -12.02 -26.75
C LEU A 304 6.94 -12.38 -25.35
N GLU A 305 8.07 -11.80 -24.95
CA GLU A 305 8.43 -11.78 -23.54
C GLU A 305 7.52 -10.81 -22.78
N CYS A 306 7.36 -11.01 -21.46
CA CYS A 306 6.44 -10.24 -20.63
C CYS A 306 6.66 -8.72 -20.74
N SER A 307 7.92 -8.27 -20.72
CA SER A 307 8.25 -6.84 -20.81
C SER A 307 7.88 -6.22 -22.17
N TYR A 308 7.90 -7.00 -23.26
CA TYR A 308 7.45 -6.54 -24.58
C TYR A 308 5.92 -6.61 -24.72
N SER A 309 5.26 -7.53 -24.02
CA SER A 309 3.79 -7.52 -23.87
C SER A 309 3.31 -6.26 -23.13
N LEU A 310 4.06 -5.75 -22.15
CA LEU A 310 3.81 -4.44 -21.54
C LEU A 310 3.98 -3.27 -22.52
N CYS A 311 4.98 -3.33 -23.41
CA CYS A 311 5.16 -2.32 -24.45
C CYS A 311 3.98 -2.31 -25.43
N LEU A 312 3.50 -3.50 -25.81
CA LEU A 312 2.29 -3.64 -26.62
C LEU A 312 1.08 -3.02 -25.90
N LEU A 313 0.88 -3.34 -24.62
CA LEU A 313 -0.19 -2.75 -23.81
C LEU A 313 -0.11 -1.22 -23.81
N ALA A 314 1.06 -0.65 -23.48
CA ALA A 314 1.26 0.79 -23.43
C ALA A 314 0.97 1.49 -24.77
N ASN A 315 1.38 0.91 -25.89
CA ASN A 315 1.07 1.44 -27.22
C ASN A 315 -0.41 1.30 -27.60
N LEU A 316 -1.08 0.22 -27.19
CA LEU A 316 -2.52 0.04 -27.40
C LEU A 316 -3.33 1.07 -26.59
N VAL A 317 -2.95 1.30 -25.34
CA VAL A 317 -3.58 2.30 -24.47
C VAL A 317 -3.42 3.70 -25.07
N GLU A 318 -2.22 4.08 -25.52
CA GLU A 318 -1.99 5.39 -26.15
C GLU A 318 -2.76 5.57 -27.48
N LEU A 319 -2.94 4.47 -28.24
CA LEU A 319 -3.77 4.48 -29.45
C LEU A 319 -5.28 4.46 -29.18
N SER A 320 -5.69 4.15 -27.95
CA SER A 320 -7.06 3.78 -27.65
C SER A 320 -8.04 4.93 -27.83
N GLN A 321 -9.21 4.58 -28.38
CA GLN A 321 -10.34 5.47 -28.57
C GLN A 321 -11.66 4.79 -28.13
N LEU A 322 -11.60 3.88 -27.14
CA LEU A 322 -12.69 3.13 -26.46
C LEU A 322 -12.74 1.61 -26.76
N GLU A 323 -13.27 0.85 -25.78
CA GLU A 323 -13.52 -0.61 -25.70
C GLU A 323 -12.30 -1.56 -25.66
N ILE A 324 -11.51 -1.53 -24.57
CA ILE A 324 -10.31 -2.38 -24.42
C ILE A 324 -10.22 -3.19 -23.12
N GLU A 325 -11.23 -3.14 -22.25
CA GLU A 325 -11.21 -3.77 -20.92
C GLU A 325 -10.78 -5.24 -20.96
N GLU A 326 -11.40 -6.04 -21.85
CA GLU A 326 -11.15 -7.48 -21.93
C GLU A 326 -9.72 -7.79 -22.43
N ILE A 327 -9.21 -7.02 -23.40
CA ILE A 327 -7.88 -7.24 -23.97
C ILE A 327 -6.79 -6.77 -23.01
N ILE A 328 -6.99 -5.61 -22.37
CA ILE A 328 -6.10 -5.14 -21.29
C ILE A 328 -6.02 -6.22 -20.22
N THR A 329 -7.18 -6.70 -19.74
CA THR A 329 -7.25 -7.70 -18.67
C THR A 329 -6.52 -8.99 -19.07
N LYS A 330 -6.70 -9.49 -20.30
CA LYS A 330 -5.97 -10.67 -20.81
C LYS A 330 -4.45 -10.45 -20.86
N ILE A 331 -3.98 -9.29 -21.32
CA ILE A 331 -2.54 -8.99 -21.37
C ILE A 331 -1.97 -8.85 -19.94
N LEU A 332 -2.71 -8.21 -19.03
CA LEU A 332 -2.29 -8.05 -17.64
C LEU A 332 -2.25 -9.40 -16.90
N ASN A 333 -3.25 -10.27 -17.08
CA ASN A 333 -3.25 -11.62 -16.50
C ASN A 333 -2.05 -12.44 -16.97
N TYR A 334 -1.68 -12.32 -18.26
CA TYR A 334 -0.46 -12.91 -18.77
C TYR A 334 0.78 -12.34 -18.05
N CYS A 335 0.89 -11.03 -17.89
CA CYS A 335 2.02 -10.40 -17.18
C CYS A 335 2.06 -10.81 -15.70
N GLN A 336 0.91 -10.91 -15.03
CA GLN A 336 0.77 -11.31 -13.64
C GLN A 336 1.32 -12.72 -13.38
N SER A 337 1.20 -13.65 -14.33
CA SER A 337 1.75 -15.01 -14.22
C SER A 337 3.28 -15.05 -14.04
N TYR A 338 3.98 -13.98 -14.44
CA TYR A 338 5.42 -13.81 -14.28
C TYR A 338 5.80 -13.09 -12.98
N VAL A 339 4.87 -12.37 -12.35
CA VAL A 339 5.10 -11.67 -11.08
C VAL A 339 5.35 -12.71 -9.98
N ALA A 340 6.38 -12.48 -9.18
CA ALA A 340 6.79 -13.39 -8.11
C ALA A 340 6.98 -12.62 -6.79
N LYS A 341 6.74 -13.31 -5.68
CA LYS A 341 7.34 -12.90 -4.41
C LYS A 341 8.85 -13.18 -4.52
N LYS A 342 9.71 -12.33 -3.94
CA LYS A 342 11.17 -12.50 -4.00
C LYS A 342 11.55 -13.88 -3.45
N GLN A 343 11.88 -14.82 -4.33
CA GLN A 343 12.00 -16.24 -3.97
C GLN A 343 13.33 -16.89 -4.40
N SER A 344 14.10 -16.30 -5.32
CA SER A 344 15.39 -16.89 -5.73
C SER A 344 16.31 -15.93 -6.51
N ASN A 345 17.54 -16.37 -6.79
CA ASN A 345 18.47 -15.69 -7.70
C ASN A 345 18.03 -15.72 -9.18
N LEU A 346 16.90 -16.37 -9.51
CA LEU A 346 16.35 -16.44 -10.86
C LEU A 346 15.27 -15.38 -11.12
N THR A 347 14.89 -14.60 -10.10
CA THR A 347 13.96 -13.47 -10.26
C THR A 347 14.71 -12.17 -10.47
N ASN A 348 14.25 -11.36 -11.42
CA ASN A 348 14.80 -10.04 -11.70
C ASN A 348 13.84 -8.94 -11.24
N TRP A 349 14.36 -7.73 -11.05
CA TRP A 349 13.56 -6.56 -10.68
C TRP A 349 13.10 -5.79 -11.92
N HIS A 350 11.81 -5.45 -11.98
CA HIS A 350 11.22 -4.58 -12.98
C HIS A 350 10.56 -3.36 -12.31
N PRO A 351 10.82 -2.11 -12.74
CA PRO A 351 10.28 -0.90 -12.11
C PRO A 351 8.74 -0.80 -12.05
N ILE A 352 8.02 -1.49 -12.94
CA ILE A 352 6.53 -1.52 -12.95
C ILE A 352 5.97 -2.78 -12.24
N LEU A 353 6.50 -3.97 -12.54
CA LEU A 353 5.95 -5.26 -12.09
C LEU A 353 6.51 -5.72 -10.73
N GLY A 354 7.66 -5.18 -10.30
CA GLY A 354 8.40 -5.67 -9.14
C GLY A 354 9.27 -6.88 -9.48
N TRP A 355 9.34 -7.87 -8.59
CA TRP A 355 10.10 -9.11 -8.83
C TRP A 355 9.36 -10.02 -9.81
N PHE A 356 10.04 -10.51 -10.85
CA PHE A 356 9.42 -11.36 -11.88
C PHE A 356 10.36 -12.46 -12.41
N LYS A 357 9.78 -13.53 -12.98
CA LYS A 357 10.45 -14.80 -13.36
C LYS A 357 11.04 -14.80 -14.78
N GLN A 358 11.59 -13.69 -15.26
CA GLN A 358 12.20 -13.62 -16.59
C GLN A 358 13.42 -12.69 -16.59
N SER A 359 14.37 -12.92 -17.51
CA SER A 359 15.55 -12.08 -17.72
C SER A 359 15.15 -10.66 -18.10
N THR A 360 15.90 -9.68 -17.61
CA THR A 360 15.72 -8.27 -17.99
C THR A 360 16.59 -7.93 -19.20
N ASP A 361 16.00 -7.24 -20.18
CA ASP A 361 16.72 -6.64 -21.29
C ASP A 361 17.22 -5.25 -20.87
N GLU A 362 18.54 -5.06 -20.84
CA GLU A 362 19.17 -3.79 -20.46
C GLU A 362 18.72 -2.62 -21.35
N GLN A 363 18.49 -2.86 -22.64
CA GLN A 363 18.05 -1.81 -23.57
C GLN A 363 16.64 -1.33 -23.21
N LEU A 364 15.79 -2.26 -22.77
CA LEU A 364 14.41 -1.96 -22.43
C LEU A 364 14.30 -1.14 -21.13
N ASN A 365 15.17 -1.40 -20.15
CA ASN A 365 15.16 -0.70 -18.85
C ASN A 365 15.21 0.82 -18.99
N ASN A 366 15.98 1.33 -19.96
CA ASN A 366 16.10 2.77 -20.22
C ASN A 366 14.80 3.40 -20.76
N SER A 367 13.90 2.60 -21.33
CA SER A 367 12.64 3.05 -21.94
C SER A 367 11.42 2.90 -21.02
N ILE A 368 11.59 2.28 -19.85
CA ILE A 368 10.50 2.08 -18.88
C ILE A 368 9.81 3.37 -18.43
N PRO A 369 10.49 4.52 -18.25
CA PRO A 369 9.81 5.79 -17.96
C PRO A 369 8.76 6.16 -19.01
N HIS A 370 9.03 5.89 -20.29
CA HIS A 370 8.09 6.14 -21.40
C HIS A 370 6.88 5.21 -21.33
N ILE A 371 7.11 3.93 -21.03
CA ILE A 371 6.05 2.93 -20.85
C ILE A 371 5.16 3.33 -19.66
N ARG A 372 5.76 3.74 -18.53
CA ARG A 372 5.01 4.22 -17.36
C ARG A 372 4.14 5.43 -17.72
N LYS A 373 4.68 6.39 -18.49
CA LYS A 373 3.94 7.57 -18.95
C LYS A 373 2.76 7.20 -19.85
N GLN A 374 2.91 6.24 -20.76
CA GLN A 374 1.80 5.76 -21.58
C GLN A 374 0.74 5.06 -20.73
N LEU A 375 1.15 4.18 -19.80
CA LEU A 375 0.22 3.46 -18.93
C LEU A 375 -0.53 4.39 -17.97
N GLN A 376 0.04 5.52 -17.56
CA GLN A 376 -0.64 6.53 -16.74
C GLN A 376 -1.94 7.05 -17.34
N SER A 377 -2.09 6.99 -18.66
CA SER A 377 -3.34 7.37 -19.31
C SER A 377 -4.52 6.47 -18.91
N LEU A 378 -4.29 5.22 -18.48
CA LEU A 378 -5.33 4.29 -18.01
C LEU A 378 -6.12 4.83 -16.81
N TRP A 379 -5.48 5.62 -15.94
CA TRP A 379 -6.12 6.23 -14.77
C TRP A 379 -6.16 7.76 -14.89
N SER A 380 -6.12 8.27 -16.12
CA SER A 380 -6.42 9.67 -16.40
C SER A 380 -7.93 9.93 -16.25
N GLN A 381 -8.29 11.17 -15.90
CA GLN A 381 -9.70 11.59 -15.76
C GLN A 381 -10.52 11.25 -17.00
N LYS A 382 -9.94 11.42 -18.19
CA LYS A 382 -10.60 11.10 -19.45
C LYS A 382 -10.99 9.63 -19.56
N VAL A 383 -10.06 8.71 -19.28
CA VAL A 383 -10.32 7.26 -19.45
C VAL A 383 -11.28 6.73 -18.38
N VAL A 384 -11.09 7.15 -17.13
CA VAL A 384 -11.96 6.73 -16.03
C VAL A 384 -13.39 7.24 -16.25
N ASN A 385 -13.57 8.52 -16.60
CA ASN A 385 -14.91 9.06 -16.90
C ASN A 385 -15.60 8.34 -18.07
N LEU A 386 -14.83 7.83 -19.04
CA LEU A 386 -15.38 7.08 -20.16
C LEU A 386 -15.77 5.64 -19.77
N LEU A 387 -14.92 4.93 -19.02
CA LEU A 387 -15.19 3.56 -18.56
C LEU A 387 -16.33 3.51 -17.53
N PHE A 388 -16.50 4.59 -16.78
CA PHE A 388 -17.51 4.72 -15.73
C PHE A 388 -18.54 5.81 -16.05
N GLU A 389 -18.73 6.17 -17.32
CA GLU A 389 -19.73 7.17 -17.74
C GLU A 389 -21.12 6.80 -17.22
N ALA A 390 -21.44 5.51 -17.24
CA ALA A 390 -22.72 5.02 -16.74
C ALA A 390 -22.87 5.12 -15.21
N LEU A 391 -21.78 5.17 -14.43
CA LEU A 391 -21.85 5.47 -13.00
C LEU A 391 -22.30 6.91 -12.75
N LEU A 392 -21.96 7.85 -13.62
CA LEU A 392 -22.42 9.25 -13.53
C LEU A 392 -23.94 9.34 -13.73
N VAL A 393 -24.48 8.59 -14.70
CA VAL A 393 -25.92 8.55 -15.00
C VAL A 393 -26.74 8.05 -13.81
N ILE A 394 -26.25 7.01 -13.10
CA ILE A 394 -26.90 6.46 -11.90
C ILE A 394 -27.00 7.50 -10.77
N SER A 395 -26.07 8.46 -10.71
CA SER A 395 -26.04 9.49 -9.66
C SER A 395 -26.88 10.72 -9.98
N GLU A 396 -27.13 11.02 -11.25
CA GLU A 396 -27.98 12.15 -11.68
C GLU A 396 -29.49 11.82 -11.65
N GLY A 397 -29.86 10.54 -11.75
CA GLY A 397 -31.25 10.06 -11.76
C GLY A 397 -32.07 10.39 -10.50
N GLU A 398 -31.42 10.49 -9.33
CA GLU A 398 -32.11 10.82 -8.06
C GLU A 398 -32.53 12.31 -7.96
N SER A 399 -32.08 13.18 -8.86
CA SER A 399 -32.44 14.60 -8.83
C SER A 399 -33.82 14.91 -9.43
N ASN A 400 -34.45 13.95 -10.13
CA ASN A 400 -35.71 14.15 -10.83
C ASN A 400 -36.67 12.97 -10.65
N GLU A 401 -37.25 12.74 -9.46
CA GLU A 401 -38.60 12.15 -9.39
C GLU A 401 -39.26 12.29 -8.01
N VAL A 402 -40.22 13.23 -7.92
CA VAL A 402 -41.33 13.17 -6.96
C VAL A 402 -42.62 13.32 -7.76
N LYS A 403 -43.35 12.21 -7.96
CA LYS A 403 -44.83 12.11 -7.89
C LYS A 403 -45.36 10.71 -8.29
N SER A 404 -45.70 9.93 -7.25
CA SER A 404 -46.72 8.87 -7.12
C SER A 404 -47.51 8.35 -8.35
N LYS A 405 -47.66 7.03 -8.50
CA LYS A 405 -48.82 6.24 -8.01
C LYS A 405 -48.85 4.78 -8.50
N ASP A 406 -49.39 3.95 -7.61
CA ASP A 406 -50.16 2.71 -7.77
C ASP A 406 -49.48 1.36 -8.11
N ASP A 407 -49.66 0.51 -7.11
CA ASP A 407 -49.42 -0.91 -6.89
C ASP A 407 -50.11 -1.84 -7.92
N LYS A 408 -49.40 -2.86 -8.41
CA LYS A 408 -49.94 -4.19 -8.79
C LYS A 408 -48.80 -5.17 -9.11
N GLY A 409 -48.75 -6.23 -8.31
CA GLY A 409 -47.67 -7.22 -8.28
C GLY A 409 -47.43 -8.00 -9.57
N LEU A 410 -46.19 -8.51 -9.70
CA LEU A 410 -45.80 -9.48 -10.72
C LEU A 410 -44.89 -10.57 -10.14
N VAL A 411 -45.15 -11.77 -10.64
CA VAL A 411 -44.65 -13.08 -10.23
C VAL A 411 -43.20 -13.29 -10.67
N ILE A 412 -42.39 -13.86 -9.78
CA ILE A 412 -40.95 -14.13 -9.95
C ILE A 412 -40.73 -15.33 -10.89
N GLY A 413 -40.09 -15.08 -12.03
CA GLY A 413 -39.47 -16.08 -12.91
C GLY A 413 -37.95 -16.10 -12.72
N ASN A 414 -37.32 -17.26 -12.94
CA ASN A 414 -35.93 -17.61 -12.59
C ASN A 414 -34.80 -16.94 -13.42
N HIS A 415 -35.04 -15.75 -13.98
CA HIS A 415 -34.00 -14.93 -14.61
C HIS A 415 -34.28 -13.44 -14.34
N GLY A 416 -33.28 -12.74 -13.78
CA GLY A 416 -33.25 -11.28 -13.71
C GLY A 416 -33.71 -10.68 -12.38
N LEU A 417 -32.75 -10.17 -11.61
CA LEU A 417 -32.98 -9.25 -10.51
C LEU A 417 -32.08 -8.03 -10.74
N VAL A 418 -32.55 -7.19 -11.65
CA VAL A 418 -32.10 -5.81 -11.79
C VAL A 418 -33.26 -4.96 -11.28
N SER A 419 -32.99 -4.15 -10.25
CA SER A 419 -33.88 -3.05 -9.88
C SER A 419 -34.22 -2.25 -11.14
N ALA A 420 -35.47 -1.81 -11.29
CA ALA A 420 -36.08 -1.28 -12.51
C ALA A 420 -35.45 0.01 -13.11
N GLU A 421 -34.25 0.43 -12.72
CA GLU A 421 -33.65 1.73 -13.12
C GLU A 421 -32.34 1.64 -13.91
N VAL A 422 -31.64 0.50 -13.96
CA VAL A 422 -30.33 0.39 -14.67
C VAL A 422 -30.35 -0.78 -15.67
N ALA A 423 -29.92 -0.58 -16.92
CA ALA A 423 -29.88 -1.64 -17.91
C ALA A 423 -28.83 -2.74 -17.54
N PRO A 424 -29.12 -4.04 -17.73
CA PRO A 424 -28.19 -5.14 -17.39
C PRO A 424 -26.81 -4.99 -18.06
N ASP A 425 -26.79 -4.54 -19.32
CA ASP A 425 -25.58 -4.35 -20.11
C ASP A 425 -24.64 -3.29 -19.50
N VAL A 426 -25.20 -2.28 -18.83
CA VAL A 426 -24.45 -1.21 -18.16
C VAL A 426 -23.73 -1.74 -16.93
N VAL A 427 -24.40 -2.58 -16.14
CA VAL A 427 -23.80 -3.21 -14.96
C VAL A 427 -22.62 -4.09 -15.35
N GLU A 428 -22.74 -4.83 -16.46
CA GLU A 428 -21.66 -5.69 -16.95
C GLU A 428 -20.39 -4.88 -17.33
N VAL A 429 -20.54 -3.72 -17.96
CA VAL A 429 -19.41 -2.84 -18.34
C VAL A 429 -18.71 -2.27 -17.10
N ILE A 430 -19.46 -1.79 -16.11
CA ILE A 430 -18.89 -1.27 -14.85
C ILE A 430 -18.10 -2.35 -14.14
N LEU A 431 -18.66 -3.55 -14.06
CA LEU A 431 -18.05 -4.71 -13.39
C LEU A 431 -16.78 -5.18 -14.12
N LYS A 432 -16.79 -5.26 -15.45
CA LYS A 432 -15.59 -5.56 -16.25
C LYS A 432 -14.50 -4.51 -16.08
N SER A 433 -14.87 -3.23 -16.05
CA SER A 433 -13.95 -2.13 -15.76
C SER A 433 -13.32 -2.25 -14.37
N CYS A 434 -14.10 -2.62 -13.36
CA CYS A 434 -13.58 -2.87 -12.01
C CYS A 434 -12.59 -4.04 -11.97
N VAL A 435 -12.89 -5.15 -12.66
CA VAL A 435 -11.97 -6.29 -12.80
C VAL A 435 -10.67 -5.87 -13.48
N MET A 436 -10.75 -5.06 -14.54
CA MET A 436 -9.57 -4.53 -15.22
C MET A 436 -8.70 -3.71 -14.25
N TYR A 437 -9.27 -2.75 -13.52
CA TYR A 437 -8.51 -1.93 -12.57
C TYR A 437 -7.94 -2.74 -11.38
N GLN A 438 -8.69 -3.73 -10.88
CA GLN A 438 -8.16 -4.64 -9.87
C GLN A 438 -6.96 -5.44 -10.41
N THR A 439 -7.04 -5.92 -11.65
CA THR A 439 -5.93 -6.64 -12.31
C THR A 439 -4.72 -5.71 -12.49
N VAL A 440 -4.96 -4.45 -12.86
CA VAL A 440 -3.93 -3.39 -12.94
C VAL A 440 -3.23 -3.19 -11.59
N LEU A 441 -3.98 -3.02 -10.50
CA LEU A 441 -3.43 -2.83 -9.15
C LEU A 441 -2.63 -4.04 -8.66
N CYS A 442 -3.08 -5.25 -8.99
CA CYS A 442 -2.38 -6.50 -8.66
C CYS A 442 -1.09 -6.68 -9.49
N THR A 443 -1.13 -6.33 -10.77
CA THR A 443 -0.01 -6.53 -11.70
C THR A 443 1.07 -5.46 -11.52
N PHE A 444 0.67 -4.20 -11.32
CA PHE A 444 1.57 -3.05 -11.22
C PHE A 444 1.90 -2.68 -9.77
N SER A 445 2.36 -3.67 -9.00
CA SER A 445 2.60 -3.54 -7.55
C SER A 445 3.48 -2.34 -7.15
N GLN A 446 4.44 -1.94 -7.98
CA GLN A 446 5.40 -0.86 -7.67
C GLN A 446 4.83 0.55 -7.83
N ILE A 447 3.80 0.68 -8.67
CA ILE A 447 3.13 1.97 -8.94
C ILE A 447 1.68 1.95 -8.44
N LYS A 448 1.30 0.98 -7.58
CA LYS A 448 -0.06 0.82 -7.04
C LYS A 448 -0.59 2.13 -6.44
N LEU A 449 0.23 2.84 -5.67
CA LEU A 449 -0.16 4.10 -5.02
C LEU A 449 -0.40 5.24 -6.02
N ASP A 450 0.36 5.30 -7.13
CA ASP A 450 0.12 6.29 -8.18
C ASP A 450 -1.23 6.08 -8.85
N ILE A 451 -1.59 4.81 -9.07
CA ILE A 451 -2.85 4.39 -9.69
C ILE A 451 -4.01 4.74 -8.75
N LEU A 452 -3.92 4.36 -7.48
CA LEU A 452 -4.93 4.73 -6.48
C LEU A 452 -5.07 6.25 -6.34
N THR A 453 -3.97 7.00 -6.37
CA THR A 453 -4.03 8.48 -6.38
C THR A 453 -4.78 8.98 -7.61
N GLY A 454 -4.44 8.46 -8.79
CA GLY A 454 -5.10 8.86 -10.04
C GLY A 454 -6.58 8.50 -10.13
N LEU A 455 -7.03 7.45 -9.43
CA LEU A 455 -8.43 7.04 -9.36
C LEU A 455 -9.20 7.80 -8.26
N SER A 456 -8.66 7.84 -7.04
CA SER A 456 -9.35 8.37 -5.86
C SER A 456 -9.56 9.88 -5.89
N TYR A 457 -8.65 10.64 -6.52
CA TYR A 457 -8.75 12.11 -6.60
C TYR A 457 -9.66 12.60 -7.72
N GLN A 458 -10.21 11.70 -8.54
CA GLN A 458 -11.19 12.10 -9.54
C GLN A 458 -12.50 12.42 -8.86
N GLU A 459 -13.04 13.59 -9.16
CA GLU A 459 -14.21 14.12 -8.47
C GLU A 459 -15.38 13.14 -8.57
N GLY A 460 -15.85 12.70 -7.40
CA GLY A 460 -16.98 11.80 -7.27
C GLY A 460 -16.73 10.33 -7.60
N PHE A 461 -15.62 9.89 -8.22
CA PHE A 461 -15.46 8.48 -8.66
C PHE A 461 -15.80 7.46 -7.55
N VAL A 462 -15.19 7.65 -6.38
CA VAL A 462 -15.37 6.76 -5.22
C VAL A 462 -16.80 6.85 -4.65
N VAL A 463 -17.43 8.03 -4.74
CA VAL A 463 -18.83 8.26 -4.32
C VAL A 463 -19.79 7.54 -5.25
N HIS A 464 -19.60 7.64 -6.56
CA HIS A 464 -20.43 6.96 -7.55
C HIS A 464 -20.31 5.44 -7.43
N LEU A 465 -19.12 4.92 -7.14
CA LEU A 465 -18.92 3.49 -6.91
C LEU A 465 -19.65 3.02 -5.63
N TRP A 466 -19.68 3.84 -4.58
CA TRP A 466 -20.52 3.55 -3.40
C TRP A 466 -22.01 3.57 -3.77
N LYS A 467 -22.50 4.59 -4.47
CA LYS A 467 -23.91 4.67 -4.91
C LYS A 467 -24.33 3.47 -5.75
N PHE A 468 -23.44 2.96 -6.60
CA PHE A 468 -23.67 1.69 -7.30
C PHE A 468 -23.93 0.55 -6.31
N PHE A 469 -23.14 0.42 -5.24
CA PHE A 469 -23.40 -0.58 -4.19
C PHE A 469 -24.66 -0.28 -3.36
N ASP A 470 -24.93 0.97 -3.02
CA ASP A 470 -26.13 1.42 -2.29
C ASP A 470 -27.41 1.14 -3.12
N SER A 471 -27.34 1.17 -4.46
CA SER A 471 -28.49 0.88 -5.34
C SER A 471 -28.98 -0.58 -5.27
N PHE A 472 -28.12 -1.53 -4.87
CA PHE A 472 -28.52 -2.92 -4.61
C PHE A 472 -29.22 -3.10 -3.25
N CYS A 473 -29.33 -2.03 -2.47
CA CYS A 473 -29.74 -2.00 -1.07
C CYS A 473 -31.03 -1.18 -0.90
N GLN A 474 -32.18 -1.70 -1.34
CA GLN A 474 -33.45 -0.95 -1.38
C GLN A 474 -34.26 -0.89 -0.05
N ASN A 475 -33.75 -1.38 1.10
CA ASN A 475 -34.53 -1.43 2.35
C ASN A 475 -33.73 -0.96 3.58
N ASP A 476 -34.26 0.02 4.32
CA ASP A 476 -33.63 0.76 5.45
C ASP A 476 -32.99 -0.05 6.59
N SER A 477 -33.09 -1.39 6.63
CA SER A 477 -32.47 -2.20 7.67
C SER A 477 -31.14 -2.83 7.22
N VAL A 478 -30.07 -2.54 7.96
CA VAL A 478 -28.70 -3.07 7.74
C VAL A 478 -28.64 -4.60 7.67
N GLU A 479 -29.47 -5.31 8.43
CA GLU A 479 -29.56 -6.77 8.39
C GLU A 479 -30.23 -7.29 7.09
N SER A 480 -31.15 -6.52 6.49
CA SER A 480 -31.72 -6.84 5.17
C SER A 480 -30.76 -6.57 4.01
N HIS A 481 -29.79 -5.65 4.18
CA HIS A 481 -28.77 -5.32 3.17
C HIS A 481 -27.82 -6.50 2.89
N LEU A 482 -27.30 -7.14 3.92
CA LEU A 482 -26.45 -8.34 3.74
C LEU A 482 -27.21 -9.54 3.22
N TRP A 483 -28.45 -9.72 3.67
CA TRP A 483 -29.31 -10.81 3.18
C TRP A 483 -29.69 -10.62 1.70
N SER A 484 -29.86 -9.37 1.26
CA SER A 484 -30.01 -9.01 -0.16
C SER A 484 -28.73 -9.30 -0.95
N LEU A 485 -27.56 -8.93 -0.45
CA LEU A 485 -26.26 -9.15 -1.11
C LEU A 485 -25.79 -10.63 -1.13
N GLU A 486 -26.29 -11.46 -0.22
CA GLU A 486 -26.16 -12.92 -0.33
C GLU A 486 -26.99 -13.49 -1.47
N LYS A 487 -28.20 -12.95 -1.67
CA LYS A 487 -29.06 -13.30 -2.81
C LYS A 487 -28.51 -12.78 -4.15
N THR A 488 -27.75 -11.67 -4.15
CA THR A 488 -27.09 -11.14 -5.37
C THR A 488 -25.86 -11.94 -5.78
N GLY A 489 -25.38 -12.86 -4.94
CA GLY A 489 -24.24 -13.72 -5.27
C GLY A 489 -22.88 -13.04 -5.14
N LEU A 490 -22.71 -12.01 -4.28
CA LEU A 490 -21.42 -11.34 -4.03
C LEU A 490 -20.27 -12.34 -3.77
N PHE A 491 -20.51 -13.36 -2.96
CA PHE A 491 -19.49 -14.39 -2.66
C PHE A 491 -19.22 -15.36 -3.82
N ASN A 492 -20.06 -15.33 -4.86
CA ASN A 492 -20.02 -16.22 -6.02
C ASN A 492 -19.60 -15.50 -7.32
N SER A 493 -19.76 -14.18 -7.43
CA SER A 493 -19.30 -13.37 -8.57
C SER A 493 -17.94 -12.74 -8.28
N HIS A 494 -16.94 -13.06 -9.09
CA HIS A 494 -15.61 -12.47 -9.02
C HIS A 494 -15.65 -10.97 -9.35
N GLU A 495 -16.53 -10.56 -10.24
CA GLU A 495 -16.64 -9.19 -10.72
C GLU A 495 -17.17 -8.24 -9.62
N LEU A 496 -18.19 -8.66 -8.87
CA LEU A 496 -18.69 -7.90 -7.72
C LEU A 496 -17.65 -7.79 -6.61
N GLN A 497 -16.88 -8.86 -6.38
CA GLN A 497 -15.76 -8.83 -5.41
C GLN A 497 -14.69 -7.84 -5.85
N ALA A 498 -14.33 -7.82 -7.14
CA ALA A 498 -13.35 -6.88 -7.69
C ALA A 498 -13.81 -5.42 -7.56
N ALA A 499 -15.09 -5.14 -7.80
CA ALA A 499 -15.68 -3.82 -7.60
C ALA A 499 -15.62 -3.36 -6.13
N LEU A 500 -15.93 -4.25 -5.19
CA LEU A 500 -15.87 -3.95 -3.76
C LEU A 500 -14.43 -3.74 -3.28
N VAL A 501 -13.50 -4.58 -3.75
CA VAL A 501 -12.05 -4.43 -3.49
C VAL A 501 -11.56 -3.08 -3.99
N LEU A 502 -11.91 -2.70 -5.22
CA LEU A 502 -11.51 -1.43 -5.82
C LEU A 502 -12.05 -0.24 -5.01
N PHE A 503 -13.33 -0.29 -4.61
CA PHE A 503 -13.93 0.71 -3.72
C PHE A 503 -13.16 0.83 -2.40
N CYS A 504 -12.92 -0.30 -1.73
CA CYS A 504 -12.24 -0.32 -0.44
C CYS A 504 -10.81 0.21 -0.54
N ASP A 505 -10.05 -0.19 -1.57
CA ASP A 505 -8.68 0.26 -1.80
C ASP A 505 -8.62 1.76 -2.12
N CYS A 506 -9.54 2.28 -2.96
CA CYS A 506 -9.59 3.71 -3.30
C CYS A 506 -9.98 4.57 -2.08
N CYS A 507 -10.99 4.15 -1.31
CA CYS A 507 -11.39 4.80 -0.07
C CYS A 507 -10.28 4.77 0.99
N SER A 508 -9.61 3.62 1.16
CA SER A 508 -8.52 3.47 2.14
C SER A 508 -7.31 4.33 1.78
N HIS A 509 -7.13 4.65 0.50
CA HIS A 509 -6.10 5.59 0.04
C HIS A 509 -6.53 7.06 0.21
N LEU A 510 -7.81 7.37 -0.01
CA LEU A 510 -8.35 8.74 0.01
C LEU A 510 -8.57 9.26 1.42
N LEU A 511 -9.31 8.51 2.25
CA LEU A 511 -9.79 8.98 3.56
C LEU A 511 -8.69 9.38 4.55
N PRO A 512 -7.49 8.77 4.57
CA PRO A 512 -6.39 9.25 5.42
C PRO A 512 -5.81 10.62 5.02
N ILE A 513 -6.10 11.10 3.81
CA ILE A 513 -5.63 12.40 3.29
C ILE A 513 -6.67 13.50 3.52
N VAL A 514 -7.95 13.12 3.56
CA VAL A 514 -9.06 14.02 3.91
C VAL A 514 -8.88 14.50 5.35
N ASP A 515 -8.97 15.80 5.61
CA ASP A 515 -8.87 16.31 6.98
C ASP A 515 -10.23 16.46 7.68
N ASP A 516 -10.22 16.97 8.91
CA ASP A 516 -11.43 17.02 9.73
C ASP A 516 -12.44 18.03 9.23
N SER A 517 -11.97 19.13 8.64
CA SER A 517 -12.87 20.14 8.08
C SER A 517 -13.54 19.56 6.84
N GLU A 518 -12.78 18.92 5.95
CA GLU A 518 -13.33 18.25 4.77
C GLU A 518 -14.34 17.14 5.14
N MET A 519 -14.02 16.27 6.09
CA MET A 519 -14.85 15.11 6.43
C MET A 519 -16.08 15.46 7.28
N TYR A 520 -15.92 16.27 8.33
CA TYR A 520 -16.99 16.49 9.32
C TYR A 520 -17.77 17.79 9.11
N GLU A 521 -17.15 18.83 8.53
CA GLU A 521 -17.78 20.13 8.35
C GLU A 521 -18.30 20.30 6.92
N ILE A 522 -17.43 20.12 5.93
CA ILE A 522 -17.75 20.22 4.50
C ILE A 522 -18.47 18.94 4.02
N GLN A 523 -18.22 17.81 4.67
CA GLN A 523 -18.76 16.49 4.33
C GLN A 523 -18.44 16.05 2.90
N LYS A 524 -17.15 16.11 2.55
CA LYS A 524 -16.59 15.60 1.30
C LYS A 524 -15.47 14.58 1.57
N PRO A 525 -15.35 13.52 0.74
CA PRO A 525 -16.18 13.24 -0.43
C PRO A 525 -17.56 12.66 -0.09
N PHE A 526 -17.74 12.11 1.13
CA PHE A 526 -18.98 11.47 1.57
C PHE A 526 -19.70 12.30 2.64
N ARG A 527 -21.03 12.22 2.66
CA ARG A 527 -21.85 12.68 3.78
C ARG A 527 -21.66 11.79 5.00
N LEU A 528 -21.87 12.33 6.19
CA LEU A 528 -21.78 11.55 7.42
C LEU A 528 -22.76 10.37 7.43
N ASP A 529 -23.97 10.54 6.87
CA ASP A 529 -24.95 9.47 6.72
C ASP A 529 -24.48 8.37 5.75
N GLU A 530 -23.75 8.71 4.70
CA GLU A 530 -23.17 7.74 3.77
C GLU A 530 -22.04 6.97 4.44
N LEU A 531 -21.13 7.65 5.14
CA LEU A 531 -20.09 7.02 5.95
C LEU A 531 -20.68 6.09 7.00
N ASN A 532 -21.83 6.46 7.56
CA ASN A 532 -22.59 5.65 8.49
C ASN A 532 -23.10 4.34 7.84
N ARG A 533 -23.65 4.42 6.62
CA ARG A 533 -24.08 3.23 5.86
C ARG A 533 -22.89 2.36 5.43
N ILE A 534 -21.79 2.97 4.97
CA ILE A 534 -20.56 2.27 4.59
C ILE A 534 -19.99 1.50 5.78
N SER A 535 -19.87 2.15 6.94
CA SER A 535 -19.33 1.51 8.15
C SER A 535 -20.22 0.34 8.61
N ALA A 536 -21.54 0.52 8.60
CA ALA A 536 -22.48 -0.54 8.95
C ALA A 536 -22.38 -1.74 7.99
N PHE A 537 -22.30 -1.48 6.69
CA PHE A 537 -22.13 -2.51 5.67
C PHE A 537 -20.84 -3.31 5.87
N LEU A 538 -19.70 -2.62 5.95
CA LEU A 538 -18.39 -3.26 6.10
C LEU A 538 -18.27 -4.01 7.43
N ASN A 539 -18.80 -3.45 8.52
CA ASN A 539 -18.73 -4.06 9.84
C ASN A 539 -19.39 -5.45 9.84
N ASN A 540 -20.60 -5.53 9.30
CA ASN A 540 -21.33 -6.79 9.24
C ASN A 540 -20.75 -7.76 8.17
N LEU A 541 -20.27 -7.24 7.03
CA LEU A 541 -19.62 -8.05 5.99
C LEU A 541 -18.37 -8.74 6.53
N VAL A 542 -17.45 -7.98 7.12
CA VAL A 542 -16.19 -8.48 7.67
C VAL A 542 -16.49 -9.44 8.82
N PHE A 543 -17.44 -9.12 9.71
CA PHE A 543 -17.87 -10.04 10.76
C PHE A 543 -18.33 -11.38 10.19
N LYS A 544 -19.23 -11.38 9.20
CA LYS A 544 -19.75 -12.61 8.60
C LYS A 544 -18.64 -13.45 7.96
N MET A 545 -17.73 -12.83 7.22
CA MET A 545 -16.61 -13.52 6.58
C MET A 545 -15.67 -14.20 7.59
N LEU A 546 -15.37 -13.51 8.70
CA LEU A 546 -14.52 -14.04 9.77
C LEU A 546 -15.24 -15.12 10.58
N TRP A 547 -16.50 -14.86 10.98
CA TRP A 547 -17.28 -15.73 11.85
C TRP A 547 -17.65 -17.06 11.19
N ASN A 548 -18.06 -17.03 9.92
CA ASN A 548 -18.42 -18.23 9.15
C ASN A 548 -17.22 -18.93 8.50
N GLU A 549 -15.99 -18.48 8.81
CA GLU A 549 -14.76 -19.06 8.29
C GLU A 549 -14.70 -19.11 6.75
N MET A 550 -15.32 -18.13 6.08
CA MET A 550 -15.41 -18.03 4.61
C MET A 550 -14.11 -17.58 3.94
N VAL A 551 -12.99 -17.63 4.65
CA VAL A 551 -11.67 -17.13 4.22
C VAL A 551 -10.94 -18.22 3.44
N GLU A 552 -11.31 -18.34 2.16
CA GLU A 552 -10.53 -19.05 1.14
C GLU A 552 -9.48 -18.12 0.53
N GLU A 553 -8.44 -18.67 -0.09
CA GLU A 553 -7.35 -17.90 -0.74
C GLU A 553 -7.90 -16.91 -1.80
N SER A 554 -9.02 -17.26 -2.45
CA SER A 554 -9.73 -16.41 -3.42
C SER A 554 -10.39 -15.17 -2.80
N ARG A 555 -10.77 -15.21 -1.52
CA ARG A 555 -11.55 -14.16 -0.83
C ARG A 555 -10.72 -13.36 0.16
N GLU A 556 -9.47 -13.76 0.38
CA GLU A 556 -8.55 -13.09 1.32
C GLU A 556 -8.31 -11.63 0.94
N GLN A 557 -8.19 -11.31 -0.35
CA GLN A 557 -8.00 -9.94 -0.83
C GLN A 557 -9.21 -9.04 -0.50
N MET A 558 -10.43 -9.54 -0.72
CA MET A 558 -11.65 -8.81 -0.36
C MET A 558 -11.74 -8.55 1.13
N LEU A 559 -11.48 -9.58 1.95
CA LEU A 559 -11.46 -9.43 3.40
C LEU A 559 -10.45 -8.38 3.85
N ASN A 560 -9.22 -8.43 3.34
CA ASN A 560 -8.16 -7.51 3.72
C ASN A 560 -8.51 -6.06 3.34
N SER A 561 -9.05 -5.84 2.14
CA SER A 561 -9.41 -4.50 1.65
C SER A 561 -10.59 -3.93 2.44
N ALA A 562 -11.65 -4.72 2.64
CA ALA A 562 -12.82 -4.32 3.43
C ALA A 562 -12.47 -4.08 4.91
N HIS A 563 -11.65 -4.93 5.51
CA HIS A 563 -11.17 -4.77 6.88
C HIS A 563 -10.31 -3.50 7.05
N THR A 564 -9.43 -3.20 6.09
CA THR A 564 -8.61 -1.99 6.08
C THR A 564 -9.48 -0.74 6.13
N LEU A 565 -10.47 -0.63 5.23
CA LEU A 565 -11.38 0.50 5.21
C LEU A 565 -12.24 0.58 6.48
N LEU A 566 -12.77 -0.55 6.96
CA LEU A 566 -13.55 -0.63 8.19
C LEU A 566 -12.78 -0.05 9.39
N MET A 567 -11.51 -0.43 9.53
CA MET A 567 -10.69 0.04 10.65
C MET A 567 -10.33 1.52 10.55
N ILE A 568 -10.12 2.05 9.34
CA ILE A 568 -9.94 3.50 9.12
C ILE A 568 -11.18 4.27 9.59
N LEU A 569 -12.37 3.80 9.20
CA LEU A 569 -13.64 4.43 9.59
C LEU A 569 -13.90 4.32 11.10
N TYR A 570 -13.62 3.15 11.69
CA TYR A 570 -13.75 2.93 13.13
C TYR A 570 -12.82 3.84 13.95
N ASP A 571 -11.58 4.02 13.51
CA ASP A 571 -10.62 4.89 14.18
C ASP A 571 -11.01 6.35 14.10
N ARG A 572 -11.52 6.79 12.94
CA ARG A 572 -12.10 8.13 12.77
C ARG A 572 -13.27 8.35 13.73
N ASP A 573 -14.21 7.41 13.81
CA ASP A 573 -15.37 7.51 14.70
C ASP A 573 -14.97 7.51 16.18
N CYS A 574 -13.96 6.71 16.57
CA CYS A 574 -13.42 6.71 17.93
C CYS A 574 -12.86 8.07 18.36
N ARG A 575 -12.28 8.82 17.41
CA ARG A 575 -11.69 10.14 17.64
C ARG A 575 -12.74 11.24 17.63
N ARG A 576 -13.60 11.24 16.61
CA ARG A 576 -14.74 12.15 16.48
C ARG A 576 -15.91 11.36 15.90
N SER A 577 -16.89 11.11 16.76
CA SER A 577 -18.03 10.27 16.45
C SER A 577 -18.92 10.88 15.38
N PHE A 578 -19.29 10.07 14.40
CA PHE A 578 -20.29 10.35 13.37
C PHE A 578 -21.40 9.28 13.32
N THR A 579 -21.29 8.23 14.15
CA THR A 579 -22.25 7.12 14.25
C THR A 579 -22.76 6.95 15.69
N SER A 580 -23.83 6.17 15.88
CA SER A 580 -24.28 5.80 17.23
C SER A 580 -23.42 4.67 17.83
N GLN A 581 -23.20 4.67 19.15
CA GLN A 581 -22.34 3.67 19.82
C GLN A 581 -22.78 2.21 19.58
N ASP A 582 -24.08 1.97 19.43
CA ASP A 582 -24.63 0.63 19.24
C ASP A 582 -24.45 0.07 17.82
N GLN A 583 -24.10 0.92 16.87
CA GLN A 583 -24.02 0.52 15.46
C GLN A 583 -22.80 -0.36 15.16
N TRP A 584 -21.71 -0.16 15.88
CA TRP A 584 -20.53 -1.01 15.77
C TRP A 584 -20.77 -2.41 16.32
N LEU A 585 -21.81 -2.62 17.13
CA LEU A 585 -22.14 -3.91 17.73
C LEU A 585 -22.90 -4.81 16.76
N VAL A 586 -22.49 -6.07 16.67
CA VAL A 586 -23.20 -7.07 15.87
C VAL A 586 -24.28 -7.74 16.72
N ARG A 587 -25.55 -7.52 16.35
CA ARG A 587 -26.72 -8.03 17.09
C ARG A 587 -27.13 -9.45 16.71
N SER A 588 -26.63 -9.96 15.59
CA SER A 588 -26.97 -11.28 15.06
C SER A 588 -26.53 -12.44 15.96
N ILE A 589 -25.58 -12.21 16.89
CA ILE A 589 -25.08 -13.24 17.82
C ILE A 589 -25.14 -12.75 19.25
N LYS A 590 -25.74 -13.56 20.12
CA LYS A 590 -25.72 -13.33 21.57
C LYS A 590 -24.29 -13.41 22.11
N THR A 591 -23.90 -12.46 22.94
CA THR A 591 -22.56 -12.40 23.53
C THR A 591 -22.18 -13.69 24.28
N SER A 592 -23.13 -14.33 24.98
CA SER A 592 -22.90 -15.61 25.65
C SER A 592 -22.44 -16.71 24.70
N THR A 593 -23.02 -16.75 23.49
CA THR A 593 -22.64 -17.70 22.45
C THR A 593 -21.22 -17.39 21.95
N PHE A 594 -20.93 -16.12 21.68
CA PHE A 594 -19.60 -15.68 21.26
C PHE A 594 -18.52 -16.11 22.27
N VAL A 595 -18.73 -15.83 23.55
CA VAL A 595 -17.80 -16.18 24.63
C VAL A 595 -17.60 -17.69 24.72
N SER A 596 -18.68 -18.48 24.61
CA SER A 596 -18.58 -19.95 24.60
C SER A 596 -17.73 -20.48 23.45
N GLU A 597 -17.89 -19.92 22.24
CA GLU A 597 -17.11 -20.32 21.07
C GLU A 597 -15.64 -19.88 21.17
N LEU A 598 -15.39 -18.73 21.79
CA LEU A 598 -14.04 -18.25 22.08
C LEU A 598 -13.33 -19.16 23.10
N GLU A 599 -14.03 -19.57 24.16
CA GLU A 599 -13.51 -20.52 25.17
C GLU A 599 -13.19 -21.89 24.55
N LYS A 600 -13.99 -22.33 23.57
CA LYS A 600 -13.73 -23.52 22.75
C LYS A 600 -12.63 -23.32 21.70
N ARG A 601 -12.04 -22.12 21.60
CA ARG A 601 -11.01 -21.74 20.63
C ARG A 601 -11.42 -21.98 19.17
N LYS A 602 -12.69 -21.74 18.81
CA LYS A 602 -13.11 -21.76 17.41
C LYS A 602 -12.38 -20.68 16.61
N LYS A 603 -11.98 -21.02 15.38
CA LYS A 603 -11.17 -20.15 14.52
C LYS A 603 -11.92 -18.84 14.22
N GLY A 604 -13.19 -18.89 13.85
CA GLY A 604 -13.99 -17.69 13.59
C GLY A 604 -14.04 -16.71 14.77
N ALA A 605 -14.30 -17.19 15.99
CA ALA A 605 -14.33 -16.37 17.21
C ALA A 605 -12.96 -15.75 17.54
N LEU A 606 -11.88 -16.51 17.36
CA LEU A 606 -10.50 -16.02 17.54
C LEU A 606 -10.15 -14.93 16.51
N MET A 607 -10.57 -15.09 15.25
CA MET A 607 -10.32 -14.10 14.22
C MET A 607 -11.10 -12.80 14.47
N VAL A 608 -12.36 -12.89 14.92
CA VAL A 608 -13.17 -11.71 15.26
C VAL A 608 -12.55 -10.89 16.40
N ILE A 609 -12.15 -11.53 17.51
CA ILE A 609 -11.55 -10.81 18.63
C ILE A 609 -10.18 -10.19 18.27
N GLN A 610 -9.44 -10.80 17.35
CA GLN A 610 -8.14 -10.30 16.90
C GLN A 610 -8.24 -9.17 15.86
N LYS A 611 -9.24 -9.22 14.98
CA LYS A 611 -9.36 -8.30 13.84
C LYS A 611 -10.37 -7.18 14.10
N ILE A 612 -11.55 -7.49 14.62
CA ILE A 612 -12.66 -6.54 14.77
C ILE A 612 -13.31 -6.63 16.17
N PRO A 613 -12.54 -6.47 17.27
CA PRO A 613 -13.07 -6.63 18.63
C PRO A 613 -14.19 -5.65 18.98
N HIS A 614 -14.29 -4.51 18.29
CA HIS A 614 -15.31 -3.48 18.51
C HIS A 614 -16.74 -3.97 18.28
N VAL A 615 -16.93 -5.10 17.58
CA VAL A 615 -18.26 -5.73 17.41
C VAL A 615 -18.85 -6.27 18.71
N LEU A 616 -18.03 -6.38 19.75
CA LEU A 616 -18.44 -6.80 21.08
C LEU A 616 -18.57 -5.60 22.01
N PRO A 617 -19.59 -5.60 22.89
CA PRO A 617 -19.74 -4.57 23.91
C PRO A 617 -18.47 -4.41 24.74
N HIS A 618 -18.09 -3.15 25.01
CA HIS A 618 -16.89 -2.82 25.78
C HIS A 618 -16.83 -3.58 27.12
N ARG A 619 -17.93 -3.61 27.87
CA ARG A 619 -18.06 -4.31 29.15
C ARG A 619 -17.63 -5.78 29.08
N GLU A 620 -18.03 -6.48 28.03
CA GLU A 620 -17.76 -7.92 27.84
C GLU A 620 -16.28 -8.15 27.52
N ARG A 621 -15.66 -7.27 26.74
CA ARG A 621 -14.21 -7.29 26.47
C ARG A 621 -13.39 -7.01 27.73
N VAL A 622 -13.85 -6.12 28.61
CA VAL A 622 -13.23 -5.88 29.93
C VAL A 622 -13.32 -7.13 30.82
N GLN A 623 -14.46 -7.82 30.85
CA GLN A 623 -14.59 -9.09 31.59
C GLN A 623 -13.67 -10.18 31.04
N LEU A 624 -13.58 -10.30 29.71
CA LEU A 624 -12.65 -11.21 29.04
C LEU A 624 -11.19 -10.88 29.41
N PHE A 625 -10.80 -9.61 29.37
CA PHE A 625 -9.49 -9.15 29.82
C PHE A 625 -9.19 -9.57 31.26
N ARG A 626 -10.14 -9.36 32.20
CA ARG A 626 -9.98 -9.78 33.59
C ARG A 626 -9.83 -11.30 33.73
N LYS A 627 -10.61 -12.09 33.00
CA LYS A 627 -10.47 -13.56 32.96
C LYS A 627 -9.08 -13.98 32.48
N LEU A 628 -8.54 -13.33 31.44
CA LEU A 628 -7.20 -13.62 30.91
C LEU A 628 -6.09 -13.29 31.92
N VAL A 629 -6.21 -12.16 32.63
CA VAL A 629 -5.30 -11.79 33.72
C VAL A 629 -5.35 -12.80 34.86
N THR A 630 -6.55 -13.22 35.30
CA THR A 630 -6.68 -14.24 36.36
C THR A 630 -6.03 -15.55 35.95
N LYS A 631 -6.22 -15.97 34.70
CA LYS A 631 -5.57 -17.17 34.17
C LYS A 631 -4.03 -17.05 34.18
N ASP A 632 -3.49 -15.90 33.78
CA ASP A 632 -2.05 -15.62 33.84
C ASP A 632 -1.51 -15.64 35.28
N LYS A 633 -2.26 -15.09 36.25
CA LYS A 633 -1.91 -15.18 37.69
C LYS A 633 -1.84 -16.63 38.19
N VAL A 634 -2.77 -17.47 37.75
CA VAL A 634 -2.78 -18.92 38.07
C VAL A 634 -1.61 -19.64 37.41
N GLU A 635 -1.34 -19.40 36.13
CA GLU A 635 -0.22 -20.00 35.39
C GLU A 635 1.15 -19.63 35.99
N LEU A 636 1.30 -18.41 36.51
CA LEU A 636 2.51 -17.96 37.20
C LEU A 636 2.63 -18.47 38.64
N GLY A 637 1.58 -19.12 39.16
CA GLY A 637 1.48 -19.61 40.53
C GLY A 637 1.36 -18.51 41.58
N ILE A 638 0.88 -17.32 41.20
CA ILE A 638 0.65 -16.18 42.10
C ILE A 638 -0.61 -16.43 42.94
N THR A 639 -1.64 -17.01 42.33
CA THR A 639 -2.89 -17.41 42.99
C THR A 639 -3.12 -18.91 42.78
N ARG A 640 -3.26 -19.68 43.86
CA ARG A 640 -3.71 -21.09 43.83
C ARG A 640 -5.05 -21.21 44.57
N PRO A 641 -5.97 -22.07 44.13
CA PRO A 641 -7.27 -22.28 44.77
C PRO A 641 -7.24 -23.12 46.06
N SER A 642 -6.06 -23.41 46.63
CA SER A 642 -5.90 -24.22 47.84
C SER A 642 -5.42 -23.36 49.02
N ASP A 643 -6.09 -23.49 50.17
CA ASP A 643 -5.94 -22.64 51.37
C ASP A 643 -4.56 -22.71 52.08
N ASP A 644 -3.67 -23.64 51.71
CA ASP A 644 -2.38 -23.85 52.41
C ASP A 644 -1.16 -23.15 51.76
N PHE A 645 -1.34 -22.31 50.74
CA PHE A 645 -0.23 -21.61 50.07
C PHE A 645 -0.13 -20.14 50.46
N PHE A 646 0.94 -19.77 51.19
CA PHE A 646 1.31 -18.37 51.41
C PHE A 646 2.27 -17.92 50.30
N PRO A 647 1.82 -17.14 49.29
CA PRO A 647 2.72 -16.57 48.30
C PRO A 647 3.79 -15.70 48.98
N GLN A 648 5.06 -15.98 48.69
CA GLN A 648 6.17 -15.11 49.11
C GLN A 648 6.06 -13.78 48.33
N GLY A 649 5.63 -12.72 49.02
CA GLY A 649 5.59 -11.38 48.47
C GLY A 649 6.97 -10.71 48.46
N THR A 650 7.23 -9.86 47.47
CA THR A 650 8.44 -9.03 47.41
C THR A 650 8.27 -7.84 48.34
N LEU A 651 9.06 -7.76 49.42
CA LEU A 651 9.04 -6.61 50.32
C LEU A 651 9.95 -5.49 49.79
N ILE A 652 9.42 -4.29 49.66
CA ILE A 652 10.18 -3.07 49.36
C ILE A 652 10.07 -2.07 50.50
N THR A 653 11.12 -1.27 50.70
CA THR A 653 11.19 -0.23 51.74
C THR A 653 11.36 1.12 51.07
N VAL A 654 10.41 2.05 51.27
CA VAL A 654 10.33 3.29 50.50
C VAL A 654 10.28 4.48 51.45
N HIS A 655 11.17 5.45 51.29
CA HIS A 655 11.10 6.71 52.02
C HIS A 655 10.11 7.66 51.35
N ARG A 656 9.23 8.31 52.13
CA ARG A 656 8.23 9.27 51.60
C ARG A 656 8.87 10.38 50.77
N ALA A 657 10.02 10.89 51.20
CA ALA A 657 10.77 11.93 50.47
C ALA A 657 11.36 11.47 49.12
N ARG A 658 11.61 10.16 48.96
CA ARG A 658 12.33 9.56 47.81
C ARG A 658 11.54 8.45 47.13
N LEU A 659 10.23 8.66 47.03
CA LEU A 659 9.30 7.60 46.63
C LEU A 659 9.54 7.02 45.23
N LEU A 660 9.81 7.88 44.25
CA LEU A 660 10.06 7.46 42.86
C LEU A 660 11.44 6.79 42.73
N GLU A 661 12.43 7.33 43.42
CA GLU A 661 13.82 6.89 43.40
C GLU A 661 13.98 5.51 44.05
N ASP A 662 13.50 5.36 45.28
CA ASP A 662 13.58 4.11 46.04
C ASP A 662 12.71 3.02 45.40
N GLY A 663 11.55 3.41 44.87
CA GLY A 663 10.68 2.52 44.09
C GLY A 663 11.36 2.02 42.82
N TYR A 664 11.99 2.91 42.06
CA TYR A 664 12.74 2.56 40.86
C TYR A 664 13.91 1.61 41.17
N GLU A 665 14.74 1.93 42.16
CA GLU A 665 15.93 1.13 42.52
C GLU A 665 15.58 -0.31 42.89
N GLN A 666 14.49 -0.51 43.65
CA GLN A 666 14.09 -1.83 44.13
C GLN A 666 13.23 -2.61 43.13
N LEU A 667 12.40 -1.94 42.32
CA LEU A 667 11.43 -2.63 41.47
C LEU A 667 11.84 -2.72 39.99
N ALA A 668 12.63 -1.79 39.46
CA ALA A 668 12.87 -1.71 38.02
C ALA A 668 13.59 -2.95 37.45
N LEU A 669 14.48 -3.56 38.24
CA LEU A 669 15.28 -4.74 37.88
C LEU A 669 14.64 -6.07 38.28
N LEU A 670 13.47 -6.06 38.92
CA LEU A 670 12.81 -7.31 39.29
C LEU A 670 12.41 -8.12 38.05
N PRO A 671 12.55 -9.46 38.10
CA PRO A 671 12.00 -10.33 37.08
C PRO A 671 10.48 -10.12 36.95
N THR A 672 9.96 -10.21 35.72
CA THR A 672 8.53 -10.00 35.43
C THR A 672 7.60 -10.82 36.33
N ARG A 673 7.99 -12.06 36.65
CA ARG A 673 7.21 -12.94 37.55
C ARG A 673 7.07 -12.34 38.96
N SER A 674 8.16 -11.84 39.53
CA SER A 674 8.17 -11.25 40.87
C SER A 674 7.43 -9.92 40.90
N PHE A 675 7.57 -9.10 39.84
CA PHE A 675 6.86 -7.84 39.70
C PHE A 675 5.33 -8.03 39.54
N LYS A 676 4.92 -9.06 38.80
CA LYS A 676 3.50 -9.48 38.71
C LYS A 676 2.98 -10.09 40.01
N GLY A 677 3.85 -10.65 40.84
CA GLY A 677 3.51 -11.19 42.16
C GLY A 677 3.09 -10.13 43.17
N ILE A 678 2.87 -10.56 44.41
CA ILE A 678 2.49 -9.67 45.52
C ILE A 678 3.70 -8.81 45.89
N ILE A 679 3.52 -7.49 45.92
CA ILE A 679 4.54 -6.53 46.37
C ILE A 679 4.06 -5.95 47.69
N ARG A 680 4.87 -6.09 48.74
CA ARG A 680 4.62 -5.52 50.06
C ARG A 680 5.44 -4.27 50.22
N VAL A 681 4.83 -3.20 50.72
CA VAL A 681 5.51 -1.92 50.89
C VAL A 681 5.65 -1.59 52.38
N ARG A 682 6.84 -1.12 52.77
CA ARG A 682 7.11 -0.53 54.07
C ARG A 682 7.52 0.93 53.87
N PHE A 683 6.71 1.86 54.38
CA PHE A 683 7.06 3.28 54.34
C PHE A 683 8.00 3.66 55.49
N ILE A 684 8.94 4.53 55.17
CA ILE A 684 9.79 5.23 56.14
C ILE A 684 9.42 6.71 56.10
N ASN A 685 9.07 7.24 57.26
CA ASN A 685 8.70 8.65 57.42
C ASN A 685 9.93 9.58 57.34
N GLU A 686 9.71 10.88 57.41
CA GLU A 686 10.80 11.89 57.33
C GLU A 686 11.85 11.77 58.45
N GLN A 687 11.47 11.16 59.58
CA GLN A 687 12.35 10.94 60.73
C GLN A 687 13.16 9.63 60.62
N GLY A 688 13.02 8.87 59.52
CA GLY A 688 13.73 7.61 59.32
C GLY A 688 13.12 6.42 60.07
N LEU A 689 11.93 6.59 60.66
CA LEU A 689 11.21 5.54 61.38
C LEU A 689 10.27 4.78 60.44
N SER A 690 10.17 3.47 60.63
CA SER A 690 9.21 2.65 59.90
C SER A 690 7.79 2.99 60.33
N GLU A 691 6.92 3.34 59.38
CA GLU A 691 5.51 3.58 59.63
C GLU A 691 4.81 2.27 60.05
N ALA A 692 3.88 2.36 61.01
CA ALA A 692 3.13 1.22 61.50
C ALA A 692 2.11 0.74 60.45
N GLY A 693 2.48 -0.30 59.70
CA GLY A 693 1.59 -0.92 58.71
C GLY A 693 2.35 -1.93 57.87
N ILE A 694 2.29 -3.21 58.23
CA ILE A 694 2.79 -4.31 57.40
C ILE A 694 1.60 -4.89 56.64
N ASP A 695 1.53 -4.51 55.37
CA ASP A 695 0.65 -4.91 54.27
C ASP A 695 -0.50 -5.90 54.60
N GLN A 696 -1.68 -5.33 54.87
CA GLN A 696 -2.99 -5.93 54.56
C GLN A 696 -3.61 -5.11 53.41
N ASP A 697 -3.23 -5.39 52.16
CA ASP A 697 -3.77 -4.87 50.89
C ASP A 697 -3.75 -3.35 50.58
N GLY A 698 -3.67 -2.45 51.57
CA GLY A 698 -3.76 -1.00 51.31
C GLY A 698 -2.44 -0.32 50.93
N VAL A 699 -1.32 -0.71 51.55
CA VAL A 699 -0.06 0.06 51.50
C VAL A 699 0.58 0.01 50.11
N PHE A 700 0.44 -1.11 49.38
CA PHE A 700 0.88 -1.20 48.00
C PHE A 700 0.08 -0.30 47.04
N LYS A 701 -1.24 -0.23 47.20
CA LYS A 701 -2.10 0.65 46.39
C LYS A 701 -1.68 2.11 46.57
N GLU A 702 -1.45 2.52 47.81
CA GLU A 702 -0.96 3.85 48.16
C GLU A 702 0.36 4.20 47.45
N PHE A 703 1.36 3.33 47.60
CA PHE A 703 2.65 3.49 46.93
C PHE A 703 2.49 3.63 45.41
N LEU A 704 1.67 2.78 44.80
CA LEU A 704 1.47 2.80 43.36
C LEU A 704 0.80 4.12 42.91
N GLU A 705 -0.22 4.59 43.62
CA GLU A 705 -0.89 5.87 43.35
C GLU A 705 0.09 7.06 43.49
N GLU A 706 0.91 7.09 44.54
CA GLU A 706 1.92 8.14 44.77
C GLU A 706 3.02 8.13 43.70
N VAL A 707 3.52 6.95 43.30
CA VAL A 707 4.54 6.82 42.24
C VAL A 707 3.98 7.32 40.92
N VAL A 708 2.75 6.93 40.58
CA VAL A 708 2.05 7.37 39.37
C VAL A 708 1.89 8.89 39.41
N LYS A 709 1.38 9.45 40.51
CA LYS A 709 1.19 10.90 40.66
C LYS A 709 2.50 11.68 40.50
N LYS A 710 3.59 11.25 41.16
CA LYS A 710 4.91 11.92 41.08
C LYS A 710 5.58 11.71 39.72
N GLY A 711 5.44 10.53 39.13
CA GLY A 711 6.11 10.15 37.87
C GLY A 711 5.50 10.78 36.62
N PHE A 712 4.19 11.01 36.62
CA PHE A 712 3.47 11.66 35.51
C PHE A 712 3.31 13.17 35.69
N ASP A 713 3.81 13.74 36.79
CA ASP A 713 3.83 15.18 37.03
C ASP A 713 4.71 15.89 35.98
N PRO A 714 4.18 16.85 35.20
CA PRO A 714 4.95 17.59 34.21
C PRO A 714 6.15 18.35 34.78
N SER A 715 6.12 18.72 36.07
CA SER A 715 7.23 19.40 36.75
C SER A 715 8.50 18.55 36.83
N LEU A 716 8.35 17.21 36.79
CA LEU A 716 9.48 16.28 36.70
C LEU A 716 10.15 16.32 35.31
N GLY A 717 9.48 16.83 34.27
CA GLY A 717 10.04 16.96 32.93
C GLY A 717 10.07 15.66 32.10
N LEU A 718 9.56 14.54 32.63
CA LEU A 718 9.37 13.29 31.87
C LEU A 718 8.15 13.37 30.94
N PHE A 719 7.04 13.97 31.39
CA PHE A 719 5.84 14.17 30.58
C PHE A 719 5.57 15.66 30.37
N LYS A 720 4.85 15.99 29.30
CA LYS A 720 4.36 17.34 28.98
C LYS A 720 2.85 17.29 28.79
N MET A 721 2.22 18.44 28.95
CA MET A 721 0.80 18.65 28.67
C MET A 721 0.61 19.17 27.24
N THR A 722 -0.48 18.74 26.60
CA THR A 722 -0.91 19.21 25.27
C THR A 722 -1.38 20.66 25.31
N SER A 723 -1.22 21.39 24.21
CA SER A 723 -1.54 22.83 24.11
C SER A 723 -3.02 23.14 23.78
N GLY A 724 -3.96 22.31 24.27
CA GLY A 724 -5.39 22.34 23.90
C GLY A 724 -6.34 22.75 25.04
N GLU A 725 -7.65 22.60 24.80
CA GLU A 725 -8.71 22.87 25.82
C GLU A 725 -8.65 21.90 26.99
N GLU A 726 -8.26 20.65 26.75
CA GLU A 726 -8.01 19.65 27.79
C GLU A 726 -6.51 19.38 27.91
N GLU A 727 -5.96 19.54 29.11
CA GLU A 727 -4.57 19.22 29.43
C GLU A 727 -4.39 17.70 29.49
N ARG A 728 -3.79 17.12 28.44
CA ARG A 728 -3.52 15.68 28.34
C ARG A 728 -2.02 15.42 28.32
N LEU A 729 -1.59 14.31 28.91
CA LEU A 729 -0.18 13.97 29.10
C LEU A 729 0.39 13.16 27.93
N PHE A 730 1.61 13.50 27.54
CA PHE A 730 2.42 12.73 26.59
C PHE A 730 3.93 12.83 26.92
N PRO A 731 4.78 11.94 26.40
CA PRO A 731 6.22 11.97 26.68
C PRO A 731 6.90 13.27 26.25
N SER A 732 7.77 13.79 27.10
CA SER A 732 8.55 15.00 26.84
C SER A 732 9.72 14.73 25.88
N SER A 733 9.86 15.55 24.83
CA SER A 733 11.04 15.55 23.94
C SER A 733 12.33 15.93 24.68
N THR A 734 12.22 16.72 25.76
CA THR A 734 13.35 17.22 26.56
C THR A 734 13.64 16.38 27.79
N SER A 735 13.07 15.16 27.88
CA SER A 735 13.26 14.27 29.03
C SER A 735 14.73 13.87 29.27
N PHE A 736 15.59 13.98 28.25
CA PHE A 736 17.01 13.65 28.32
C PHE A 736 17.80 14.50 29.34
N ILE A 737 17.21 15.56 29.89
CA ILE A 737 17.73 16.29 31.06
C ILE A 737 18.02 15.31 32.21
N HIS A 738 17.24 14.23 32.34
CA HIS A 738 17.55 13.12 33.24
C HIS A 738 18.42 12.08 32.54
N ASN A 739 19.60 11.80 33.09
CA ASN A 739 20.55 10.82 32.53
C ASN A 739 19.94 9.41 32.35
N ASN A 740 18.96 9.02 33.19
CA ASN A 740 18.29 7.72 33.17
C ASN A 740 16.85 7.78 32.65
N HIS A 741 16.44 8.84 31.94
CA HIS A 741 15.03 9.07 31.55
C HIS A 741 14.37 7.87 30.85
N LEU A 742 15.06 7.19 29.93
CA LEU A 742 14.51 6.02 29.24
C LEU A 742 14.18 4.88 30.21
N LYS A 743 15.02 4.65 31.22
CA LYS A 743 14.77 3.63 32.24
C LYS A 743 13.61 4.04 33.15
N LEU A 744 13.46 5.33 33.44
CA LEU A 744 12.32 5.87 34.19
C LEU A 744 11.01 5.70 33.41
N PHE A 745 10.98 5.99 32.10
CA PHE A 745 9.81 5.69 31.26
C PHE A 745 9.45 4.22 31.27
N GLU A 746 10.44 3.33 31.13
CA GLU A 746 10.21 1.89 31.19
C GLU A 746 9.66 1.46 32.56
N PHE A 747 10.18 2.02 33.65
CA PHE A 747 9.66 1.79 35.00
C PHE A 747 8.22 2.28 35.17
N LEU A 748 7.91 3.52 34.78
CA LEU A 748 6.55 4.07 34.84
C LEU A 748 5.57 3.27 33.98
N GLY A 749 6.02 2.79 32.82
CA GLY A 749 5.27 1.84 32.00
C GLY A 749 4.96 0.54 32.76
N LYS A 750 5.93 -0.05 33.46
CA LYS A 750 5.72 -1.24 34.31
C LYS A 750 4.73 -0.97 35.44
N VAL A 751 4.87 0.15 36.15
CA VAL A 751 4.00 0.54 37.27
C VAL A 751 2.56 0.72 36.79
N LEU A 752 2.35 1.44 35.68
CA LEU A 752 1.02 1.60 35.11
C LEU A 752 0.44 0.26 34.62
N GLY A 753 1.26 -0.58 33.97
CA GLY A 753 0.86 -1.92 33.56
C GLY A 753 0.47 -2.81 34.76
N LYS A 754 1.15 -2.65 35.90
CA LYS A 754 0.82 -3.34 37.15
C LYS A 754 -0.49 -2.86 37.75
N ALA A 755 -0.75 -1.55 37.75
CA ALA A 755 -2.05 -1.01 38.15
C ALA A 755 -3.19 -1.67 37.34
N LEU A 756 -3.02 -1.72 36.01
CA LEU A 756 -3.97 -2.33 35.10
C LEU A 756 -4.14 -3.84 35.36
N TYR A 757 -3.04 -4.56 35.61
CA TYR A 757 -3.00 -5.99 35.92
C TYR A 757 -3.68 -6.33 37.25
N GLU A 758 -3.56 -5.48 38.26
CA GLU A 758 -4.26 -5.66 39.54
C GLU A 758 -5.72 -5.20 39.49
N GLY A 759 -6.09 -4.38 38.50
CA GLY A 759 -7.43 -3.80 38.41
C GLY A 759 -7.62 -2.55 39.25
N MET A 760 -6.51 -1.90 39.57
CA MET A 760 -6.47 -0.59 40.23
C MET A 760 -6.66 0.50 39.19
N VAL A 761 -7.62 1.38 39.44
CA VAL A 761 -7.91 2.52 38.57
C VAL A 761 -7.01 3.69 38.98
N VAL A 762 -6.35 4.34 38.02
CA VAL A 762 -5.50 5.51 38.24
C VAL A 762 -5.89 6.67 37.33
N GLU A 763 -5.96 7.86 37.91
CA GLU A 763 -6.38 9.08 37.22
C GLU A 763 -5.19 9.74 36.49
N VAL A 764 -4.88 9.24 35.29
CA VAL A 764 -3.82 9.79 34.42
C VAL A 764 -4.40 10.11 33.04
N PRO A 765 -4.62 11.39 32.70
CA PRO A 765 -5.27 11.77 31.45
C PRO A 765 -4.26 11.79 30.30
N PHE A 766 -4.07 10.66 29.60
CA PHE A 766 -3.16 10.62 28.45
C PHE A 766 -3.77 11.28 27.21
N ALA A 767 -2.91 11.79 26.33
CA ALA A 767 -3.30 12.24 25.00
C ALA A 767 -3.73 11.03 24.13
N SER A 768 -4.74 11.23 23.28
CA SER A 768 -5.31 10.16 22.45
C SER A 768 -4.26 9.47 21.58
N PHE A 769 -3.41 10.25 20.90
CA PHE A 769 -2.35 9.69 20.06
C PHE A 769 -1.36 8.82 20.86
N PHE A 770 -1.06 9.19 22.11
CA PHE A 770 -0.15 8.42 22.95
C PHE A 770 -0.76 7.10 23.40
N LEU A 771 -2.08 7.05 23.66
CA LEU A 771 -2.80 5.80 23.91
C LEU A 771 -2.75 4.88 22.68
N ASN A 772 -2.93 5.44 21.49
CA ASN A 772 -2.77 4.71 20.23
C ASN A 772 -1.32 4.18 20.06
N HIS A 773 -0.32 4.92 20.55
CA HIS A 773 1.07 4.44 20.59
C HIS A 773 1.27 3.27 21.55
N ILE A 774 0.66 3.32 22.74
CA ILE A 774 0.69 2.22 23.73
C ILE A 774 0.11 0.94 23.12
N LEU A 775 -0.99 1.08 22.37
CA LEU A 775 -1.61 0.01 21.60
C LEU A 775 -0.79 -0.43 20.36
N SER A 776 0.35 0.23 20.09
CA SER A 776 1.24 -0.05 18.95
C SER A 776 0.61 0.14 17.58
N ARG A 777 -0.37 1.03 17.47
CA ARG A 777 -1.08 1.33 16.23
C ARG A 777 -0.27 2.20 15.27
N GLN A 778 0.74 2.93 15.75
CA GLN A 778 1.58 3.82 14.95
C GLN A 778 2.38 3.13 13.84
N HIS A 779 2.53 1.80 13.92
CA HIS A 779 3.19 0.99 12.88
C HIS A 779 2.17 0.35 11.91
N SER A 780 0.88 0.56 12.14
CA SER A 780 -0.16 0.15 11.21
C SER A 780 -0.14 1.07 9.99
N GLY A 781 -0.27 0.50 8.79
CA GLY A 781 -0.51 1.29 7.57
C GLY A 781 -1.82 2.10 7.60
N LEU A 782 -2.63 1.91 8.64
CA LEU A 782 -3.89 2.60 8.89
C LEU A 782 -3.72 3.86 9.77
N TYR A 783 -2.55 4.07 10.37
CA TYR A 783 -2.34 5.19 11.30
C TYR A 783 -2.03 6.48 10.55
N SER A 784 -2.89 7.47 10.72
CA SER A 784 -2.74 8.79 10.13
C SER A 784 -2.25 9.79 11.19
N SER A 785 -0.98 10.21 11.08
CA SER A 785 -0.43 11.23 11.97
C SER A 785 -1.16 12.56 11.84
N ILE A 786 -1.68 12.91 10.66
CA ILE A 786 -2.42 14.17 10.49
C ILE A 786 -3.76 14.16 11.24
N ASP A 787 -4.43 13.00 11.31
CA ASP A 787 -5.73 12.87 11.99
C ASP A 787 -5.61 12.93 13.50
N GLU A 788 -4.50 12.43 14.03
CA GLU A 788 -4.22 12.38 15.46
C GLU A 788 -3.56 13.67 15.97
N LEU A 789 -2.98 14.49 15.07
CA LEU A 789 -2.28 15.73 15.41
C LEU A 789 -3.09 16.73 16.24
N PRO A 790 -4.41 16.94 16.02
CA PRO A 790 -5.26 17.76 16.88
C PRO A 790 -5.16 17.37 18.37
N SER A 791 -4.97 16.08 18.68
CA SER A 791 -4.83 15.60 20.05
C SER A 791 -3.48 15.89 20.69
N LEU A 792 -2.49 16.34 19.91
CA LEU A 792 -1.18 16.81 20.38
C LEU A 792 -1.16 18.35 20.41
N ASP A 793 -1.45 18.97 19.26
CA ASP A 793 -1.31 20.41 19.03
C ASP A 793 -2.30 20.90 17.95
N GLN A 794 -3.38 21.51 18.41
CA GLN A 794 -4.42 22.08 17.54
C GLN A 794 -3.90 23.25 16.68
N SER A 795 -2.93 24.02 17.18
CA SER A 795 -2.40 25.20 16.48
C SER A 795 -1.53 24.79 15.29
N LEU A 796 -0.69 23.77 15.48
CA LEU A 796 0.10 23.17 14.43
C LEU A 796 -0.79 22.50 13.38
N TYR A 797 -1.83 21.77 13.82
CA TYR A 797 -2.80 21.18 12.90
C TYR A 797 -3.43 22.21 11.98
N LYS A 798 -3.94 23.33 12.54
CA LYS A 798 -4.51 24.44 11.74
C LYS A 798 -3.49 25.00 10.73
N SER A 799 -2.23 25.14 11.13
CA SER A 799 -1.16 25.65 10.28
C SER A 799 -0.84 24.69 9.11
N LEU A 800 -0.82 23.39 9.36
CA LEU A 800 -0.61 22.38 8.31
C LEU A 800 -1.81 22.26 7.37
N CYS A 801 -3.04 22.34 7.90
CA CYS A 801 -4.25 22.41 7.08
C CYS A 801 -4.28 23.66 6.19
N PHE A 802 -3.78 24.80 6.68
CA PHE A 802 -3.61 26.00 5.86
C PHE A 802 -2.65 25.76 4.68
N ILE A 803 -1.49 25.13 4.92
CA ILE A 803 -0.53 24.80 3.85
C ILE A 803 -1.16 23.84 2.83
N LYS A 804 -1.90 22.83 3.29
CA LYS A 804 -2.60 21.88 2.42
C LYS A 804 -3.55 22.59 1.46
N HIS A 805 -4.35 23.53 1.96
CA HIS A 805 -5.34 24.28 1.19
C HIS A 805 -4.82 25.60 0.61
N TYR A 806 -3.50 25.84 0.64
CA TYR A 806 -2.95 27.06 0.07
C TYR A 806 -3.08 27.02 -1.47
N ASP A 807 -3.89 27.93 -2.02
CA ASP A 807 -4.22 28.00 -3.45
C ASP A 807 -3.13 28.65 -4.31
N SER A 808 -2.26 29.46 -3.70
CA SER A 808 -1.14 30.15 -4.38
C SER A 808 0.13 29.27 -4.42
N ASP A 809 1.27 29.80 -4.86
CA ASP A 809 2.52 29.04 -4.85
C ASP A 809 3.04 28.88 -3.42
N VAL A 810 3.03 27.65 -2.88
CA VAL A 810 3.54 27.37 -1.52
C VAL A 810 5.00 27.80 -1.34
N ARG A 811 5.77 27.99 -2.42
CA ARG A 811 7.13 28.56 -2.35
C ARG A 811 7.17 29.94 -1.69
N ASP A 812 6.08 30.70 -1.73
CA ASP A 812 5.95 32.01 -1.07
C ASP A 812 6.06 31.91 0.46
N LEU A 813 5.83 30.72 1.04
CA LEU A 813 5.95 30.48 2.48
C LEU A 813 7.40 30.17 2.92
N GLU A 814 8.33 30.06 1.97
CA GLU A 814 9.76 29.79 2.19
C GLU A 814 10.05 28.55 3.08
N LEU A 815 9.16 27.55 3.01
CA LEU A 815 9.30 26.32 3.79
C LEU A 815 10.32 25.37 3.15
N SER A 816 11.07 24.65 4.00
CA SER A 816 11.93 23.53 3.63
C SER A 816 11.48 22.26 4.34
N PHE A 817 11.96 21.08 3.92
CA PHE A 817 11.69 19.81 4.61
C PHE A 817 12.53 19.66 5.89
N SER A 818 12.49 20.68 6.75
CA SER A 818 13.15 20.73 8.05
C SER A 818 12.26 21.37 9.12
N PHE A 819 12.60 21.14 10.39
CA PHE A 819 11.89 21.65 11.55
C PHE A 819 12.90 22.22 12.55
N ASP A 820 12.74 23.48 12.91
CA ASP A 820 13.57 24.15 13.91
C ASP A 820 12.90 24.07 15.29
N GLU A 821 13.54 23.37 16.23
CA GLU A 821 13.08 23.23 17.61
C GLU A 821 13.96 24.06 18.56
N ASP A 822 13.34 24.88 19.42
CA ASP A 822 14.04 25.49 20.55
C ASP A 822 14.18 24.48 21.70
N VAL A 823 15.40 24.02 21.91
CA VAL A 823 15.76 23.09 22.98
C VAL A 823 16.65 23.81 23.99
N LEU A 824 16.04 24.26 25.09
CA LEU A 824 16.71 24.95 26.20
C LEU A 824 17.45 26.24 25.77
N GLY A 825 16.84 27.03 24.89
CA GLY A 825 17.40 28.29 24.36
C GLY A 825 18.34 28.11 23.17
N LYS A 826 18.49 26.88 22.67
CA LYS A 826 19.28 26.56 21.48
C LYS A 826 18.36 26.02 20.38
N VAL A 827 18.33 26.71 19.24
CA VAL A 827 17.62 26.24 18.05
C VAL A 827 18.37 25.06 17.43
N ILE A 828 17.69 23.93 17.29
CA ILE A 828 18.17 22.70 16.66
C ILE A 828 17.31 22.41 15.42
N THR A 829 17.94 22.33 14.26
CA THR A 829 17.28 21.99 12.99
C THR A 829 17.24 20.48 12.78
N HIS A 830 16.04 19.92 12.65
CA HIS A 830 15.78 18.52 12.36
C HIS A 830 15.33 18.33 10.91
N GLN A 831 15.97 17.43 10.17
CA GLN A 831 15.58 17.14 8.78
C GLN A 831 14.43 16.14 8.76
N LEU A 832 13.34 16.45 8.05
CA LEU A 832 12.18 15.57 7.91
C LEU A 832 12.45 14.41 6.94
N MET A 833 13.37 14.62 6.00
CA MET A 833 13.84 13.63 5.03
C MET A 833 15.33 13.87 4.72
N PRO A 834 16.06 12.89 4.16
CA PRO A 834 17.47 13.08 3.80
C PRO A 834 17.67 14.28 2.87
N GLY A 835 18.49 15.26 3.29
CA GLY A 835 18.75 16.48 2.52
C GLY A 835 17.63 17.53 2.60
N GLY A 836 16.67 17.37 3.50
CA GLY A 836 15.45 18.19 3.58
C GLY A 836 15.69 19.70 3.72
N ASN A 837 16.82 20.13 4.29
CA ASN A 837 17.18 21.55 4.43
C ASN A 837 17.37 22.27 3.09
N VAL A 838 17.64 21.53 2.00
CA VAL A 838 17.85 22.09 0.65
C VAL A 838 16.60 21.94 -0.21
N ILE A 839 15.70 21.03 0.18
CA ILE A 839 14.48 20.74 -0.57
C ILE A 839 13.41 21.75 -0.14
N GLN A 840 13.04 22.65 -1.06
CA GLN A 840 11.93 23.57 -0.85
C GLN A 840 10.58 22.86 -0.96
N VAL A 841 9.62 23.33 -0.16
CA VAL A 841 8.22 22.89 -0.27
C VAL A 841 7.58 23.59 -1.47
N THR A 842 6.94 22.82 -2.33
CA THR A 842 6.26 23.24 -3.56
C THR A 842 4.85 22.66 -3.59
N ASN A 843 4.00 23.15 -4.50
CA ASN A 843 2.65 22.60 -4.69
C ASN A 843 2.63 21.08 -4.99
N ASP A 844 3.67 20.56 -5.65
CA ASP A 844 3.77 19.13 -5.97
C ASP A 844 4.11 18.26 -4.74
N ASN A 845 4.77 18.84 -3.72
CA ASN A 845 5.28 18.08 -2.57
C ASN A 845 4.70 18.54 -1.22
N LYS A 846 3.82 19.55 -1.18
CA LYS A 846 3.23 20.12 0.05
C LYS A 846 2.50 19.08 0.90
N ILE A 847 1.82 18.12 0.27
CA ILE A 847 1.14 17.03 0.99
C ILE A 847 2.16 16.15 1.71
N SER A 848 3.28 15.81 1.06
CA SER A 848 4.37 15.05 1.68
C SER A 848 4.98 15.81 2.87
N TYR A 849 5.17 17.13 2.74
CA TYR A 849 5.65 17.95 3.85
C TYR A 849 4.71 17.90 5.07
N VAL A 850 3.40 18.10 4.85
CA VAL A 850 2.38 18.05 5.91
C VAL A 850 2.41 16.71 6.67
N HIS A 851 2.41 15.59 5.95
CA HIS A 851 2.46 14.26 6.58
C HIS A 851 3.79 13.99 7.28
N LEU A 852 4.93 14.39 6.71
CA LEU A 852 6.24 14.19 7.33
C LEU A 852 6.41 15.04 8.59
N MET A 853 5.90 16.28 8.59
CA MET A 853 5.93 17.14 9.77
C MET A 853 5.07 16.55 10.90
N ALA A 854 3.83 16.15 10.60
CA ALA A 854 2.94 15.51 11.56
C ALA A 854 3.57 14.21 12.12
N HIS A 855 4.08 13.34 11.25
CA HIS A 855 4.77 12.12 11.66
C HIS A 855 6.02 12.41 12.51
N TYR A 856 6.81 13.43 12.17
CA TYR A 856 7.97 13.80 12.96
C TYR A 856 7.58 14.19 14.38
N ARG A 857 6.63 15.12 14.53
CA ARG A 857 6.18 15.64 15.83
C ARG A 857 5.55 14.56 16.70
N MET A 858 4.78 13.66 16.12
CA MET A 858 4.06 12.64 16.87
C MET A 858 4.90 11.39 17.14
N CYS A 859 5.61 10.89 16.12
CA CYS A 859 6.25 9.58 16.17
C CYS A 859 7.76 9.66 16.35
N VAL A 860 8.45 10.52 15.58
CA VAL A 860 9.92 10.53 15.54
C VAL A 860 10.51 11.20 16.78
N GLN A 861 9.99 12.36 17.15
CA GLN A 861 10.54 13.22 18.19
C GLN A 861 10.57 12.54 19.57
N ILE A 862 9.55 11.75 19.88
CA ILE A 862 9.37 11.08 21.18
C ILE A 862 9.57 9.56 21.10
N ARG A 863 10.23 9.08 20.03
CA ARG A 863 10.30 7.65 19.68
C ARG A 863 10.94 6.81 20.79
N GLU A 864 12.05 7.26 21.34
CA GLU A 864 12.82 6.48 22.32
C GLU A 864 12.10 6.39 23.67
N GLN A 865 11.53 7.51 24.12
CA GLN A 865 10.71 7.62 25.33
C GLN A 865 9.48 6.72 25.23
N THR A 866 8.75 6.84 24.12
CA THR A 866 7.54 6.05 23.86
C THR A 866 7.86 4.56 23.78
N ALA A 867 8.92 4.18 23.07
CA ALA A 867 9.35 2.79 22.99
C ALA A 867 9.74 2.23 24.37
N ALA A 868 10.44 3.02 25.20
CA ALA A 868 10.81 2.61 26.56
C ALA A 868 9.58 2.39 27.44
N PHE A 869 8.64 3.34 27.45
CA PHE A 869 7.38 3.21 28.16
C PHE A 869 6.60 1.98 27.74
N ILE A 870 6.45 1.76 26.43
CA ILE A 870 5.73 0.61 25.87
C ILE A 870 6.40 -0.71 26.26
N ARG A 871 7.73 -0.81 26.23
CA ARG A 871 8.46 -2.01 26.69
C ARG A 871 8.11 -2.34 28.13
N GLY A 872 8.09 -1.33 28.99
CA GLY A 872 7.71 -1.47 30.40
C GLY A 872 6.28 -1.95 30.56
N PHE A 873 5.34 -1.26 29.93
CA PHE A 873 3.91 -1.56 30.00
C PHE A 873 3.58 -2.96 29.48
N LYS A 874 4.12 -3.32 28.30
CA LYS A 874 3.90 -4.63 27.67
C LYS A 874 4.60 -5.79 28.37
N SER A 875 5.61 -5.51 29.20
CA SER A 875 6.23 -6.55 30.04
C SER A 875 5.25 -7.11 31.09
N ILE A 876 4.26 -6.31 31.50
CA ILE A 876 3.24 -6.72 32.47
C ILE A 876 1.96 -7.16 31.75
N VAL A 877 1.44 -6.34 30.85
CA VAL A 877 0.16 -6.60 30.15
C VAL A 877 0.44 -7.03 28.72
N ARG A 878 0.01 -8.24 28.34
CA ARG A 878 0.29 -8.78 27.01
C ARG A 878 -0.38 -7.95 25.91
N HIS A 879 0.34 -7.80 24.79
CA HIS A 879 -0.14 -7.01 23.65
C HIS A 879 -1.45 -7.54 23.06
N ASP A 880 -1.59 -8.86 22.90
CA ASP A 880 -2.80 -9.49 22.32
C ASP A 880 -4.07 -9.15 23.10
N TRP A 881 -3.95 -8.89 24.41
CA TRP A 881 -5.10 -8.53 25.25
C TRP A 881 -5.49 -7.06 25.06
N LEU A 882 -4.50 -6.20 24.82
CA LEU A 882 -4.70 -4.77 24.62
C LEU A 882 -5.32 -4.47 23.26
N GLN A 883 -5.06 -5.30 22.24
CA GLN A 883 -5.65 -5.15 20.90
C GLN A 883 -7.17 -5.22 20.89
N MET A 884 -7.80 -5.69 21.98
CA MET A 884 -9.26 -5.69 22.12
C MET A 884 -9.86 -4.29 22.29
N PHE A 885 -9.06 -3.27 22.64
CA PHE A 885 -9.54 -1.94 23.03
C PHE A 885 -9.06 -0.85 22.08
N SER A 886 -9.90 0.16 21.83
CA SER A 886 -9.50 1.41 21.18
C SER A 886 -8.75 2.34 22.15
N GLY A 887 -8.14 3.43 21.64
CA GLY A 887 -7.46 4.43 22.48
C GLY A 887 -8.34 4.98 23.60
N PRO A 888 -9.55 5.51 23.31
CA PRO A 888 -10.50 5.97 24.34
C PRO A 888 -10.93 4.88 25.32
N GLU A 889 -11.05 3.62 24.86
CA GLU A 889 -11.37 2.49 25.74
C GLU A 889 -10.22 2.12 26.68
N LEU A 890 -8.97 2.18 26.20
CA LEU A 890 -7.80 1.99 27.04
C LEU A 890 -7.72 3.09 28.13
N GLN A 891 -8.05 4.34 27.80
CA GLN A 891 -8.13 5.41 28.79
C GLN A 891 -9.16 5.10 29.87
N ARG A 892 -10.34 4.58 29.50
CA ARG A 892 -11.36 4.14 30.46
C ARG A 892 -10.90 2.94 31.28
N LEU A 893 -10.14 2.03 30.70
CA LEU A 893 -9.58 0.88 31.43
C LEU A 893 -8.54 1.31 32.48
N ILE A 894 -7.78 2.38 32.19
CA ILE A 894 -6.80 2.96 33.10
C ILE A 894 -7.48 3.81 34.19
N SER A 895 -8.41 4.69 33.81
CA SER A 895 -8.93 5.76 34.69
C SER A 895 -10.39 5.62 35.12
N GLY A 896 -11.07 4.53 34.75
CA GLY A 896 -12.47 4.30 35.12
C GLY A 896 -13.46 4.88 34.11
N ASP A 897 -14.74 4.65 34.36
CA ASP A 897 -15.81 5.03 33.43
C ASP A 897 -16.20 6.51 33.58
N ASN A 898 -16.63 7.12 32.48
CA ASN A 898 -17.12 8.51 32.49
C ASN A 898 -18.62 8.59 32.85
N ALA A 899 -19.26 7.45 33.13
CA ALA A 899 -20.67 7.39 33.52
C ALA A 899 -20.89 7.98 34.93
N ALA A 900 -22.10 8.51 35.16
CA ALA A 900 -22.53 8.95 36.47
C ALA A 900 -22.41 7.83 37.51
N MET A 901 -22.07 8.18 38.74
CA MET A 901 -21.86 7.20 39.81
C MET A 901 -23.19 6.55 40.22
N ASP A 902 -23.32 5.24 40.00
CA ASP A 902 -24.44 4.45 40.53
C ASP A 902 -24.29 4.27 42.05
N LEU A 903 -24.93 5.16 42.80
CA LEU A 903 -24.97 5.11 44.27
C LEU A 903 -25.66 3.85 44.80
N GLY A 904 -26.61 3.29 44.06
CA GLY A 904 -27.28 2.04 44.42
C GLY A 904 -26.32 0.85 44.33
N ASP A 905 -25.51 0.79 43.27
CA ASP A 905 -24.44 -0.19 43.12
C ASP A 905 -23.35 -0.03 44.18
N LEU A 906 -22.88 1.20 44.44
CA LEU A 906 -21.89 1.47 45.48
C LEU A 906 -22.39 1.02 46.86
N ARG A 907 -23.63 1.37 47.22
CA ARG A 907 -24.25 0.99 48.50
C ARG A 907 -24.38 -0.52 48.66
N ARG A 908 -24.78 -1.24 47.61
CA ARG A 908 -24.94 -2.72 47.62
C ARG A 908 -23.62 -3.44 47.91
N HIS A 909 -22.51 -2.88 47.44
CA HIS A 909 -21.17 -3.47 47.59
C HIS A 909 -20.34 -2.82 48.71
N THR A 910 -20.94 -1.96 49.55
CA THR A 910 -20.26 -1.35 50.69
C THR A 910 -20.14 -2.30 51.88
N ARG A 911 -18.95 -2.43 52.46
CA ARG A 911 -18.72 -3.15 53.73
C ARG A 911 -18.78 -2.19 54.91
N TYR A 912 -19.38 -2.60 56.02
CA TYR A 912 -19.51 -1.77 57.22
C TYR A 912 -18.73 -2.33 58.40
N TYR A 913 -18.03 -1.47 59.14
CA TYR A 913 -17.17 -1.84 60.27
C TYR A 913 -17.39 -0.92 61.48
N GLY A 914 -16.91 -1.34 62.66
CA GLY A 914 -16.95 -0.53 63.88
C GLY A 914 -18.36 -0.31 64.45
N GLY A 915 -19.29 -1.24 64.23
CA GLY A 915 -20.67 -1.12 64.72
C GLY A 915 -21.64 -0.45 63.74
N TYR A 916 -21.17 0.04 62.60
CA TYR A 916 -22.06 0.38 61.48
C TYR A 916 -22.54 -0.86 60.73
N HIS A 917 -23.76 -0.77 60.21
CA HIS A 917 -24.39 -1.74 59.33
C HIS A 917 -25.32 -0.98 58.36
N SER A 918 -25.83 -1.65 57.32
CA SER A 918 -26.59 -1.03 56.23
C SER A 918 -27.84 -0.23 56.65
N ASN A 919 -28.43 -0.57 57.80
CA ASN A 919 -29.63 0.07 58.36
C ASN A 919 -29.31 1.09 59.47
N HIS A 920 -28.04 1.33 59.79
CA HIS A 920 -27.66 2.28 60.83
C HIS A 920 -28.09 3.70 60.44
N ARG A 921 -28.62 4.49 61.40
CA ARG A 921 -29.17 5.83 61.14
C ARG A 921 -28.22 6.74 60.36
N VAL A 922 -26.96 6.81 60.79
CA VAL A 922 -25.92 7.64 60.17
C VAL A 922 -25.54 7.14 58.77
N VAL A 923 -25.57 5.83 58.54
CA VAL A 923 -25.32 5.24 57.22
C VAL A 923 -26.47 5.58 56.25
N ASN A 924 -27.73 5.48 56.70
CA ASN A 924 -28.87 5.93 55.90
C ASN A 924 -28.79 7.43 55.58
N TRP A 925 -28.35 8.25 56.53
CA TRP A 925 -28.12 9.68 56.29
C TRP A 925 -27.01 9.94 55.28
N LEU A 926 -25.90 9.19 55.32
CA LEU A 926 -24.83 9.29 54.32
C LEU A 926 -25.41 9.08 52.91
N TRP A 927 -26.12 7.99 52.69
CA TRP A 927 -26.69 7.66 51.38
C TRP A 927 -27.74 8.68 50.94
N ASP A 928 -28.64 9.09 51.83
CA ASP A 928 -29.63 10.13 51.55
C ASP A 928 -28.97 11.45 51.14
N VAL A 929 -27.89 11.85 51.82
CA VAL A 929 -27.17 13.10 51.53
C VAL A 929 -26.47 13.01 50.17
N LEU A 930 -25.80 11.90 49.88
CA LEU A 930 -25.18 11.68 48.57
C LEU A 930 -26.22 11.68 47.44
N GLU A 931 -27.40 11.11 47.65
CA GLU A 931 -28.44 10.99 46.62
C GLU A 931 -29.22 12.29 46.38
N LYS A 932 -29.66 12.96 47.45
CA LYS A 932 -30.60 14.10 47.36
C LYS A 932 -29.95 15.46 47.46
N ASP A 933 -28.80 15.56 48.14
CA ASP A 933 -28.20 16.84 48.49
C ASP A 933 -26.93 17.17 47.68
N PHE A 934 -26.28 16.18 47.05
CA PHE A 934 -25.00 16.34 46.33
C PHE A 934 -25.20 16.37 44.81
N SER A 935 -24.50 17.27 44.11
CA SER A 935 -24.44 17.26 42.63
C SER A 935 -23.57 16.11 42.10
N GLU A 936 -23.63 15.82 40.80
CA GLU A 936 -22.75 14.81 40.18
C GLU A 936 -21.26 15.13 40.40
N ASP A 937 -20.85 16.40 40.32
CA ASP A 937 -19.47 16.80 40.62
C ASP A 937 -19.08 16.58 42.08
N GLU A 938 -20.02 16.77 43.02
CA GLU A 938 -19.80 16.47 44.44
C GLU A 938 -19.75 14.97 44.69
N LYS A 939 -20.50 14.17 43.95
CA LYS A 939 -20.45 12.70 43.98
C LYS A 939 -19.10 12.19 43.45
N SER A 940 -18.59 12.72 42.34
CA SER A 940 -17.25 12.41 41.82
C SER A 940 -16.15 12.83 42.79
N ARG A 941 -16.27 14.00 43.43
CA ARG A 941 -15.34 14.43 44.50
C ARG A 941 -15.41 13.52 45.72
N PHE A 942 -16.61 13.09 46.13
CA PHE A 942 -16.76 12.11 47.19
C PHE A 942 -16.06 10.79 46.83
N LEU A 943 -16.27 10.27 45.62
CA LEU A 943 -15.62 9.05 45.17
C LEU A 943 -14.09 9.19 45.15
N LYS A 944 -13.59 10.34 44.69
CA LYS A 944 -12.16 10.66 44.74
C LYS A 944 -11.65 10.73 46.17
N PHE A 945 -12.40 11.36 47.06
CA PHE A 945 -12.08 11.47 48.47
C PHE A 945 -11.94 10.09 49.12
N VAL A 946 -12.76 9.10 48.74
CA VAL A 946 -12.71 7.76 49.35
C VAL A 946 -11.87 6.74 48.59
N THR A 947 -11.62 6.90 47.29
CA THR A 947 -10.94 5.89 46.45
C THR A 947 -9.69 6.37 45.71
N SER A 948 -9.36 7.66 45.82
CA SER A 948 -8.38 8.39 44.98
C SER A 948 -8.79 8.56 43.50
N CYS A 949 -9.92 8.00 43.06
CA CYS A 949 -10.40 8.12 41.69
C CYS A 949 -11.75 8.85 41.65
N SER A 950 -11.90 9.81 40.73
CA SER A 950 -13.14 10.55 40.50
C SER A 950 -14.20 9.76 39.70
N LYS A 951 -13.82 8.60 39.16
CA LYS A 951 -14.58 7.81 38.20
C LYS A 951 -14.87 6.40 38.72
N PRO A 952 -16.10 5.87 38.53
CA PRO A 952 -16.44 4.52 38.95
C PRO A 952 -15.68 3.44 38.15
N PRO A 953 -15.46 2.25 38.73
CA PRO A 953 -14.89 1.12 37.99
C PRO A 953 -15.82 0.66 36.85
N LEU A 954 -15.25 0.26 35.71
CA LEU A 954 -15.98 -0.15 34.51
C LEU A 954 -16.96 -1.32 34.69
N LEU A 955 -16.67 -2.23 35.64
CA LEU A 955 -17.52 -3.41 35.92
C LEU A 955 -18.41 -3.20 37.16
N GLY A 956 -18.58 -1.95 37.60
CA GLY A 956 -19.28 -1.58 38.83
C GLY A 956 -18.43 -1.77 40.09
N PHE A 957 -18.99 -1.36 41.23
CA PHE A 957 -18.29 -1.31 42.51
C PHE A 957 -18.04 -2.68 43.13
N ALA A 958 -18.68 -3.75 42.62
CA ALA A 958 -18.35 -5.13 42.96
C ALA A 958 -16.89 -5.50 42.63
N HIS A 959 -16.29 -4.82 41.66
CA HIS A 959 -14.93 -5.04 41.18
C HIS A 959 -13.96 -3.95 41.65
N LEU A 960 -14.37 -3.12 42.62
CA LEU A 960 -13.47 -2.17 43.26
C LEU A 960 -12.58 -2.93 44.25
N GLU A 961 -11.28 -2.91 44.02
CA GLU A 961 -10.30 -3.60 44.87
C GLU A 961 -9.40 -2.55 45.57
N PRO A 962 -9.33 -2.53 46.91
CA PRO A 962 -10.18 -3.27 47.85
C PRO A 962 -11.64 -2.75 47.90
N PRO A 963 -12.62 -3.49 48.44
CA PRO A 963 -14.02 -3.05 48.47
C PRO A 963 -14.26 -1.77 49.28
N PHE A 964 -15.16 -0.90 48.80
CA PHE A 964 -15.52 0.31 49.52
C PHE A 964 -16.09 -0.02 50.90
N SER A 965 -15.55 0.65 51.93
CA SER A 965 -15.82 0.33 53.31
C SER A 965 -16.16 1.57 54.11
N VAL A 966 -17.09 1.47 55.07
CA VAL A 966 -17.44 2.54 55.99
C VAL A 966 -17.24 2.07 57.42
N ARG A 967 -16.36 2.74 58.16
CA ARG A 967 -16.07 2.43 59.57
C ARG A 967 -16.56 3.55 60.48
N CYS A 968 -17.28 3.18 61.53
CA CYS A 968 -17.59 4.10 62.62
C CYS A 968 -16.30 4.44 63.38
N VAL A 969 -16.10 5.73 63.64
CA VAL A 969 -15.05 6.20 64.54
C VAL A 969 -15.70 6.53 65.88
N GLU A 970 -15.37 5.74 66.91
CA GLU A 970 -15.78 6.06 68.28
C GLU A 970 -15.02 7.30 68.75
N CYS A 971 -15.76 8.25 69.32
CA CYS A 971 -15.18 9.39 70.01
C CYS A 971 -15.02 8.98 71.47
N ASN A 972 -13.83 8.51 71.83
CA ASN A 972 -13.41 8.56 73.23
C ASN A 972 -12.88 9.97 73.47
N ASP A 973 -13.38 10.59 74.54
CA ASP A 973 -12.70 11.72 75.13
C ASP A 973 -11.33 11.20 75.60
N ASP A 974 -10.28 12.01 75.44
CA ASP A 974 -8.92 11.85 75.97
C ASP A 974 -7.89 11.26 74.99
N GLU A 975 -7.13 12.19 74.38
CA GLU A 975 -5.69 12.00 74.13
C GLU A 975 -5.05 11.74 75.50
N ASP A 976 -4.69 10.50 75.82
CA ASP A 976 -3.88 10.18 77.00
C ASP A 976 -2.85 9.11 76.61
N GLU A 977 -1.58 9.54 76.54
CA GLU A 977 -0.42 8.66 76.58
C GLU A 977 -0.40 7.97 77.96
N GLY A 978 -0.58 6.65 78.01
CA GLY A 978 -0.31 5.93 79.26
C GLY A 978 -1.01 4.60 79.40
N ASP A 979 -0.24 3.55 79.16
CA ASP A 979 -0.57 2.16 79.41
C ASP A 979 -0.79 1.92 80.92
N THR A 980 -2.05 1.82 81.37
CA THR A 980 -2.35 1.17 82.67
C THR A 980 -3.63 0.36 82.66
N VAL A 981 -3.55 -0.76 83.39
CA VAL A 981 -4.51 -1.86 83.55
C VAL A 981 -5.85 -1.42 84.22
N GLY A 982 -6.04 -0.12 84.49
CA GLY A 982 -7.28 0.44 85.06
C GLY A 982 -8.42 0.69 84.06
N SER A 983 -8.15 0.70 82.74
CA SER A 983 -9.12 1.13 81.73
C SER A 983 -10.25 0.14 81.40
N VAL A 984 -10.16 -1.11 81.87
CA VAL A 984 -11.19 -2.13 81.58
C VAL A 984 -12.39 -2.04 82.53
N PHE A 985 -12.26 -1.44 83.72
CA PHE A 985 -13.36 -1.38 84.70
C PHE A 985 -14.24 -0.12 84.60
N ARG A 986 -13.82 0.94 83.88
CA ARG A 986 -14.58 2.21 83.80
C ARG A 986 -15.62 2.25 82.67
N GLY A 987 -15.55 1.33 81.70
CA GLY A 987 -16.42 1.30 80.51
C GLY A 987 -17.88 0.91 80.75
N PHE A 988 -18.21 0.28 81.89
CA PHE A 988 -19.55 -0.32 82.09
C PHE A 988 -20.58 0.57 82.83
N PHE A 989 -20.21 1.70 83.46
CA PHE A 989 -21.14 2.45 84.33
C PHE A 989 -21.29 3.97 84.08
N SER A 990 -20.78 4.53 82.98
CA SER A 990 -20.94 5.97 82.71
C SER A 990 -22.19 6.28 81.88
N VAL A 991 -23.35 6.33 82.55
CA VAL A 991 -24.58 6.97 82.07
C VAL A 991 -24.51 8.47 82.37
N GLY A 992 -24.13 9.29 81.40
CA GLY A 992 -24.27 10.75 81.52
C GLY A 992 -23.29 11.57 80.69
N ARG A 993 -23.80 12.24 79.65
CA ARG A 993 -23.19 13.35 78.88
C ARG A 993 -21.96 13.04 78.02
N ARG A 994 -22.14 12.30 76.92
CA ARG A 994 -21.25 12.40 75.75
C ARG A 994 -21.57 13.69 74.97
N ARG A 995 -20.60 14.55 74.67
CA ARG A 995 -20.78 15.71 73.75
C ARG A 995 -20.98 15.22 72.31
N ASP A 996 -21.61 16.04 71.47
CA ASP A 996 -21.81 15.76 70.03
C ASP A 996 -20.42 15.88 69.34
N PRO A 997 -19.99 14.97 68.45
CA PRO A 997 -18.68 15.04 67.79
C PRO A 997 -18.65 16.14 66.71
N VAL A 998 -18.95 17.38 67.09
CA VAL A 998 -19.12 18.54 66.19
C VAL A 998 -17.78 18.98 65.57
N GLY A 999 -16.66 18.67 66.22
CA GLY A 999 -15.32 19.06 65.79
C GLY A 999 -14.71 18.18 64.69
N ARG A 1000 -14.93 16.85 64.74
CA ARG A 1000 -14.20 15.88 63.89
C ARG A 1000 -14.81 15.81 62.49
N LEU A 1001 -13.98 15.92 61.45
CA LEU A 1001 -14.39 15.72 60.06
C LEU A 1001 -14.45 14.23 59.71
N PRO A 1002 -15.27 13.81 58.73
CA PRO A 1002 -15.07 12.52 58.08
C PRO A 1002 -13.68 12.51 57.43
N THR A 1003 -12.96 11.42 57.61
CA THR A 1003 -11.63 11.21 57.01
C THR A 1003 -11.69 9.96 56.14
N SER A 1004 -10.82 9.87 55.14
CA SER A 1004 -10.71 8.66 54.31
C SER A 1004 -9.36 7.99 54.48
N SER A 1005 -9.28 6.73 54.07
CA SER A 1005 -8.02 6.03 53.82
C SER A 1005 -8.18 5.38 52.45
N THR A 1006 -7.80 6.14 51.43
CA THR A 1006 -8.06 5.80 50.01
C THR A 1006 -7.36 4.52 49.58
N CYS A 1007 -6.26 4.17 50.24
CA CYS A 1007 -5.53 2.91 50.14
C CYS A 1007 -6.44 1.69 50.37
N PHE A 1008 -7.40 1.82 51.30
CA PHE A 1008 -8.35 0.77 51.69
C PHE A 1008 -9.76 1.01 51.16
N ASN A 1009 -9.94 2.04 50.32
CA ASN A 1009 -11.25 2.55 49.93
C ASN A 1009 -12.18 2.74 51.16
N LEU A 1010 -11.64 3.27 52.26
CA LEU A 1010 -12.29 3.31 53.58
C LEU A 1010 -12.73 4.74 53.93
N LEU A 1011 -14.02 4.93 54.20
CA LEU A 1011 -14.56 6.13 54.83
C LEU A 1011 -14.65 5.93 56.35
N LYS A 1012 -13.90 6.73 57.11
CA LYS A 1012 -14.00 6.81 58.57
C LYS A 1012 -15.03 7.89 58.92
N LEU A 1013 -16.21 7.47 59.35
CA LEU A 1013 -17.37 8.35 59.55
C LEU A 1013 -17.77 8.44 61.03
N PRO A 1014 -17.65 9.60 61.68
CA PRO A 1014 -18.12 9.80 63.05
C PRO A 1014 -19.64 9.57 63.19
N ASN A 1015 -20.07 9.12 64.37
CA ASN A 1015 -21.49 8.90 64.67
C ASN A 1015 -22.22 10.22 64.99
N TYR A 1016 -22.46 11.03 63.95
CA TYR A 1016 -23.14 12.32 64.09
C TYR A 1016 -24.58 12.17 64.62
N ARG A 1017 -25.02 13.12 65.45
CA ARG A 1017 -26.41 13.13 65.98
C ARG A 1017 -27.42 13.80 65.06
N LYS A 1018 -26.98 14.63 64.11
CA LYS A 1018 -27.83 15.37 63.18
C LYS A 1018 -27.41 15.13 61.72
N LYS A 1019 -28.39 14.93 60.83
CA LYS A 1019 -28.17 14.78 59.38
C LYS A 1019 -27.52 16.03 58.74
N SER A 1020 -27.92 17.23 59.18
CA SER A 1020 -27.34 18.48 58.69
C SER A 1020 -25.84 18.59 58.97
N THR A 1021 -25.39 18.14 60.15
CA THR A 1021 -23.97 18.11 60.53
C THR A 1021 -23.17 17.15 59.67
N LEU A 1022 -23.71 15.94 59.38
CA LEU A 1022 -23.07 15.01 58.43
C LEU A 1022 -22.91 15.67 57.06
N LYS A 1023 -23.98 16.28 56.53
CA LYS A 1023 -23.99 16.93 55.21
C LYS A 1023 -22.91 18.01 55.11
N GLU A 1024 -22.91 18.95 56.05
CA GLU A 1024 -21.98 20.08 56.06
C GLU A 1024 -20.52 19.61 56.20
N LYS A 1025 -20.26 18.69 57.13
CA LYS A 1025 -18.91 18.19 57.41
C LYS A 1025 -18.38 17.29 56.29
N LEU A 1026 -19.23 16.47 55.68
CA LEU A 1026 -18.85 15.65 54.53
C LEU A 1026 -18.54 16.53 53.32
N ARG A 1027 -19.40 17.50 53.01
CA ARG A 1027 -19.18 18.46 51.92
C ARG A 1027 -17.89 19.26 52.11
N TYR A 1028 -17.61 19.69 53.34
CA TYR A 1028 -16.34 20.33 53.66
C TYR A 1028 -15.15 19.39 53.44
N ALA A 1029 -15.20 18.15 53.96
CA ALA A 1029 -14.10 17.18 53.86
C ALA A 1029 -13.76 16.82 52.41
N ILE A 1030 -14.75 16.60 51.54
CA ILE A 1030 -14.52 16.29 50.12
C ILE A 1030 -13.96 17.47 49.33
N ASN A 1031 -14.21 18.71 49.77
CA ASN A 1031 -13.69 19.92 49.12
C ASN A 1031 -12.29 20.29 49.62
N ALA A 1032 -12.00 20.00 50.88
CA ALA A 1032 -10.71 20.28 51.50
C ALA A 1032 -9.66 19.18 51.25
N ASN A 1033 -10.01 18.06 50.61
CA ASN A 1033 -9.14 16.89 50.39
C ASN A 1033 -8.41 16.44 51.69
N ALA A 1034 -9.09 16.48 52.83
CA ALA A 1034 -8.53 16.12 54.13
C ALA A 1034 -8.32 14.59 54.24
N GLY A 1035 -7.32 14.05 53.54
CA GLY A 1035 -7.09 12.61 53.38
C GLY A 1035 -5.85 12.07 54.09
N PHE A 1036 -4.84 12.90 54.39
CA PHE A 1036 -3.57 12.40 54.95
C PHE A 1036 -2.95 13.27 56.06
N GLU A 1037 -3.23 14.58 56.12
CA GLU A 1037 -2.48 15.49 57.01
C GLU A 1037 -3.11 15.71 58.40
N LEU A 1038 -4.27 15.12 58.70
CA LEU A 1038 -5.05 15.42 59.91
C LEU A 1038 -5.51 14.18 60.69
N SER A 1039 -4.81 13.05 60.54
CA SER A 1039 -5.09 11.83 61.30
C SER A 1039 -3.97 11.45 62.24
#